data_AF-A0A849GFG0-F1
#
_entry.id   AF-A0A849GFG0-F1
#
_cell.length_a   1.000
_cell.length_b   1.000
_cell.length_c   1.000
_cell.angle_alpha   90.00
_cell.angle_beta   90.00
_cell.angle_gamma   90.00
#
_symmetry.space_group_name_H-M   'P 1'
#
loop_
_entity.id
_entity.type
_entity.pdbx_description
1 polymer ?
#
loop_
_entity_poly.entity_id
_entity_poly.type
_entity_poly.pdbx_seq_one_letter_code
_entity_poly.pdbx_strand_id
1 'polypeptide(L)'
;EGGGREIVLTPPESVDPGESLNFPPDAFTPGLNGSNTFASTIYPLVDEYCSGCHSSESVTAQQPYFADPDIDSAYEAAKPKINLDTPANSRLVIRLRAESHNCWDNCAANAQEMEDAIAAFASFDPTSVDPNLVTSKALKLIDGTLASGGNRYEDAQIALWEFQTGNGLVAYDTSGVDPAIDLNFSGDVTWFGGWGITIGNNSAQGPGKAQGLTTVSKKLHDVLQASGEFSIEAWVVPANVNQEMSKIVSYSAGANSRNFALQQNLYDYEFLLRTNAKDENDAPLMDLDGEPALSTPAADEVLQATLQHVVATYHPIDGRKIFVNGELVTNTDPIPGGTFVDWQDNMAFILGNEASSDGLWEGTFRLAAIHRRAMTQEQIVQNFDAGVGERFYLMFDISERLQGAERSSYILFEAQQYDSYAYLFDRPHFVTLDGSTPEGIPIEGLHIAMNGKEIPVGQSYANMDDTLSAALFEELGQPLSTLGAVVPLEKGPQNDEFFLTFDNLNGLLYNRPEDPPLVITPVDLDPASHIGVRTFDEIDATFAAITGISRTAYERPAAVFPVDDTYQELRQSLPAVEDVNTFLSSHQVAIAQLAIQYCDAAIGTNASPNPDAATTWPNFDFNQNEDQAFSVANRNNFVDPLIARAVGQTPTGPQLATQPSYAQIYEELASFQAANGRPDNLIDRLLAGNSDTRAIAKGVCAATLGSAATLIQ
;
A
#
# COMPACT_ATOMS: atom_id res chain seq x y z
N GLU A 1 -9.91 -18.94 35.11
CA GLU A 1 -8.69 -18.50 35.81
C GLU A 1 -7.70 -18.18 34.71
N GLY A 2 -7.32 -16.91 34.55
CA GLY A 2 -6.51 -16.46 33.43
C GLY A 2 -5.07 -16.94 33.57
N GLY A 3 -4.71 -17.99 32.83
CA GLY A 3 -3.32 -18.40 32.65
C GLY A 3 -2.71 -17.58 31.52
N GLY A 4 -2.10 -16.44 31.85
CA GLY A 4 -1.26 -15.67 30.94
C GLY A 4 0.21 -15.73 31.39
N ARG A 5 1.16 -15.61 30.45
CA ARG A 5 2.57 -15.38 30.79
C ARG A 5 2.74 -13.94 31.28
N GLU A 6 3.25 -13.77 32.51
CA GLU A 6 3.60 -12.46 33.09
C GLU A 6 5.01 -12.06 32.60
N ILE A 7 5.16 -10.85 32.06
CA ILE A 7 6.43 -10.33 31.55
C ILE A 7 7.15 -9.61 32.70
N VAL A 8 8.34 -10.07 33.07
CA VAL A 8 9.17 -9.44 34.10
C VAL A 8 10.26 -8.62 33.42
N LEU A 9 10.25 -7.30 33.62
CA LEU A 9 11.30 -6.40 33.12
C LEU A 9 12.61 -6.64 33.87
N THR A 10 13.68 -6.95 33.14
CA THR A 10 15.02 -7.11 33.72
C THR A 10 15.95 -5.99 33.24
N PRO A 11 16.73 -5.35 34.12
CA PRO A 11 17.65 -4.29 33.71
C PRO A 11 18.66 -4.83 32.69
N PRO A 12 18.86 -4.14 31.56
CA PRO A 12 19.81 -4.56 30.56
C PRO A 12 21.26 -4.26 31.01
N GLU A 13 22.23 -4.80 30.28
CA GLU A 13 23.63 -4.41 30.48
C GLU A 13 23.83 -2.94 30.09
N SER A 14 24.39 -2.14 31.00
CA SER A 14 24.69 -0.74 30.74
C SER A 14 25.96 -0.61 29.91
N VAL A 15 25.81 -0.39 28.61
CA VAL A 15 26.91 -0.19 27.66
C VAL A 15 26.86 1.24 27.11
N ASP A 16 28.00 1.93 27.03
CA ASP A 16 28.06 3.24 26.36
C ASP A 16 27.96 3.06 24.83
N PRO A 17 27.29 3.97 24.11
CA PRO A 17 27.24 3.96 22.65
C PRO A 17 28.64 3.86 22.03
N GLY A 18 28.83 2.86 21.17
CA GLY A 18 30.09 2.52 20.55
C GLY A 18 30.33 3.22 19.21
N GLU A 19 31.57 3.11 18.73
CA GLU A 19 31.88 3.44 17.34
C GLU A 19 31.42 2.32 16.41
N SER A 20 31.03 2.67 15.19
CA SER A 20 30.49 1.71 14.24
C SER A 20 30.91 2.02 12.81
N LEU A 21 31.25 0.97 12.06
CA LEU A 21 31.41 1.09 10.60
C LEU A 21 30.04 1.30 9.95
N ASN A 22 29.93 2.36 9.17
CA ASN A 22 28.72 2.71 8.41
C ASN A 22 29.02 2.72 6.92
N PHE A 23 28.03 2.35 6.11
CA PHE A 23 28.15 2.46 4.65
C PHE A 23 28.36 3.93 4.23
N PRO A 24 29.30 4.20 3.32
CA PRO A 24 29.43 5.51 2.69
C PRO A 24 28.14 5.93 1.95
N PRO A 25 27.92 7.25 1.74
CA PRO A 25 26.68 7.76 1.14
C PRO A 25 26.44 7.32 -0.31
N ASP A 26 27.50 6.99 -1.05
CA ASP A 26 27.42 6.56 -2.45
C ASP A 26 28.49 5.49 -2.78
N ALA A 27 28.39 4.91 -3.97
CA ALA A 27 29.27 3.84 -4.43
C ALA A 27 30.73 4.27 -4.68
N PHE A 28 30.98 5.58 -4.71
CA PHE A 28 32.24 6.20 -5.16
C PHE A 28 33.01 6.88 -4.03
N THR A 29 32.43 6.97 -2.84
CA THR A 29 33.06 7.58 -1.66
C THR A 29 34.24 6.72 -1.20
N PRO A 30 35.48 7.25 -1.21
CA PRO A 30 36.66 6.46 -0.87
C PRO A 30 36.80 6.27 0.65
N GLY A 31 37.22 5.06 1.04
CA GLY A 31 37.68 4.76 2.40
C GLY A 31 39.04 5.40 2.74
N LEU A 32 39.62 5.01 3.88
CA LEU A 32 40.86 5.56 4.47
C LEU A 32 42.08 5.60 3.54
N ASN A 33 42.16 4.68 2.57
CA ASN A 33 43.26 4.62 1.60
C ASN A 33 43.04 5.49 0.35
N GLY A 34 41.93 6.25 0.28
CA GLY A 34 41.66 7.22 -0.78
C GLY A 34 41.28 6.63 -2.15
N SER A 35 41.28 5.30 -2.32
CA SER A 35 41.00 4.62 -3.59
C SER A 35 39.99 3.47 -3.52
N ASN A 36 39.68 2.99 -2.32
CA ASN A 36 38.79 1.84 -2.13
C ASN A 36 37.35 2.33 -2.00
N THR A 37 36.54 2.01 -2.99
CA THR A 37 35.13 2.39 -3.15
C THR A 37 34.37 1.13 -3.54
N PHE A 38 33.04 1.09 -3.37
CA PHE A 38 32.26 -0.06 -3.85
C PHE A 38 32.50 -0.30 -5.35
N ALA A 39 32.57 0.78 -6.13
CA ALA A 39 32.84 0.76 -7.57
C ALA A 39 34.21 0.17 -7.94
N SER A 40 35.22 0.29 -7.07
CA SER A 40 36.59 -0.18 -7.34
C SER A 40 36.95 -1.52 -6.68
N THR A 41 36.13 -2.01 -5.74
CA THR A 41 36.41 -3.25 -5.00
C THR A 41 35.39 -4.35 -5.29
N ILE A 42 34.14 -4.17 -4.90
CA ILE A 42 33.10 -5.21 -4.93
C ILE A 42 32.42 -5.26 -6.30
N TYR A 43 32.08 -4.09 -6.86
CA TYR A 43 31.34 -3.99 -8.12
C TYR A 43 31.97 -4.79 -9.27
N PRO A 44 33.30 -4.74 -9.52
CA PRO A 44 33.91 -5.51 -10.61
C PRO A 44 33.66 -7.02 -10.52
N LEU A 45 33.61 -7.59 -9.31
CA LEU A 45 33.36 -9.02 -9.12
C LEU A 45 31.90 -9.39 -9.40
N VAL A 46 30.96 -8.58 -8.89
CA VAL A 46 29.53 -8.85 -9.08
C VAL A 46 29.09 -8.56 -10.52
N ASP A 47 29.66 -7.55 -11.17
CA ASP A 47 29.40 -7.28 -12.59
C ASP A 47 29.92 -8.43 -13.48
N GLU A 48 31.15 -8.90 -13.26
CA GLU A 48 31.73 -9.96 -14.09
C GLU A 48 31.02 -11.31 -13.91
N TYR A 49 30.71 -11.68 -12.66
CA TYR A 49 30.28 -13.05 -12.34
C TYR A 49 28.80 -13.19 -11.97
N CYS A 50 28.08 -12.10 -11.68
CA CYS A 50 26.69 -12.15 -11.20
C CYS A 50 25.68 -11.40 -12.07
N SER A 51 26.11 -10.47 -12.94
CA SER A 51 25.23 -9.66 -13.80
C SER A 51 24.33 -10.50 -14.72
N GLY A 52 24.76 -11.72 -15.08
CA GLY A 52 23.96 -12.67 -15.85
C GLY A 52 22.61 -13.02 -15.23
N CYS A 53 22.40 -12.82 -13.93
CA CYS A 53 21.10 -12.96 -13.26
C CYS A 53 20.76 -11.74 -12.37
N HIS A 54 21.73 -11.11 -11.72
CA HIS A 54 21.53 -10.05 -10.72
C HIS A 54 21.63 -8.64 -11.29
N SER A 55 21.31 -8.48 -12.56
CA SER A 55 21.14 -7.19 -13.26
C SER A 55 19.68 -7.05 -13.70
N SER A 56 19.13 -5.83 -13.65
CA SER A 56 17.80 -5.56 -14.21
C SER A 56 17.75 -5.73 -15.73
N GLU A 57 18.91 -5.66 -16.41
CA GLU A 57 19.04 -5.85 -17.86
C GLU A 57 19.21 -7.32 -18.27
N SER A 58 19.29 -8.25 -17.33
CA SER A 58 19.42 -9.68 -17.64
C SER A 58 18.14 -10.28 -18.22
N VAL A 59 18.29 -11.15 -19.22
CA VAL A 59 17.20 -11.98 -19.76
C VAL A 59 16.60 -12.91 -18.69
N THR A 60 17.37 -13.24 -17.65
CA THR A 60 16.96 -14.06 -16.50
C THR A 60 17.10 -13.28 -15.19
N ALA A 61 16.69 -12.00 -15.20
CA ALA A 61 16.79 -11.09 -14.07
C ALA A 61 16.18 -11.67 -12.78
N GLN A 62 16.94 -11.60 -11.69
CA GLN A 62 16.60 -12.06 -10.34
C GLN A 62 17.02 -10.99 -9.34
N GLN A 63 16.06 -10.55 -8.52
CA GLN A 63 16.37 -9.69 -7.39
C GLN A 63 17.18 -10.46 -6.32
N PRO A 64 18.01 -9.77 -5.52
CA PRO A 64 18.36 -8.34 -5.61
C PRO A 64 19.29 -8.00 -6.79
N TYR A 65 19.18 -6.77 -7.33
CA TYR A 65 19.97 -6.30 -8.48
C TYR A 65 21.32 -5.68 -8.07
N PHE A 66 22.14 -6.40 -7.30
CA PHE A 66 23.45 -5.92 -6.82
C PHE A 66 24.55 -5.92 -7.91
N ALA A 67 24.24 -6.34 -9.13
CA ALA A 67 25.13 -6.35 -10.29
C ALA A 67 24.50 -5.57 -11.46
N ASP A 68 23.69 -4.55 -11.16
CA ASP A 68 23.10 -3.66 -12.15
C ASP A 68 24.16 -2.75 -12.80
N PRO A 69 24.08 -2.45 -14.12
CA PRO A 69 25.00 -1.51 -14.76
C PRO A 69 24.96 -0.10 -14.16
N ASP A 70 23.85 0.32 -13.53
CA ASP A 70 23.84 1.49 -12.67
C ASP A 70 24.48 1.18 -11.30
N ILE A 71 25.72 1.63 -11.11
CA ILE A 71 26.55 1.28 -9.95
C ILE A 71 25.93 1.75 -8.63
N ASP A 72 25.26 2.90 -8.59
CA ASP A 72 24.62 3.39 -7.37
C ASP A 72 23.40 2.51 -7.01
N SER A 73 22.61 2.11 -8.02
CA SER A 73 21.53 1.13 -7.82
C SER A 73 22.07 -0.24 -7.36
N ALA A 74 23.18 -0.69 -7.94
CA ALA A 74 23.85 -1.92 -7.55
C ALA A 74 24.37 -1.85 -6.10
N TYR A 75 24.90 -0.70 -5.70
CA TYR A 75 25.40 -0.42 -4.36
C TYR A 75 24.28 -0.50 -3.33
N GLU A 76 23.16 0.19 -3.54
CA GLU A 76 22.01 0.13 -2.63
C GLU A 76 21.47 -1.31 -2.49
N ALA A 77 21.39 -2.06 -3.59
CA ALA A 77 20.98 -3.46 -3.56
C ALA A 77 21.99 -4.40 -2.86
N ALA A 78 23.28 -4.02 -2.84
CA ALA A 78 24.36 -4.78 -2.22
C ALA A 78 24.49 -4.55 -0.70
N LYS A 79 24.19 -3.35 -0.19
CA LYS A 79 24.27 -2.99 1.24
C LYS A 79 23.70 -4.06 2.18
N PRO A 80 22.44 -4.52 2.04
CA PRO A 80 21.86 -5.52 2.95
C PRO A 80 22.48 -6.92 2.79
N LYS A 81 23.46 -7.10 1.90
CA LYS A 81 24.16 -8.36 1.62
C LYS A 81 25.63 -8.33 2.07
N ILE A 82 26.10 -7.19 2.56
CA ILE A 82 27.48 -6.97 3.00
C ILE A 82 27.49 -6.73 4.52
N ASN A 83 28.38 -7.43 5.22
CA ASN A 83 28.69 -7.17 6.62
C ASN A 83 30.06 -6.48 6.69
N LEU A 84 30.06 -5.19 7.08
CA LEU A 84 31.27 -4.37 7.15
C LEU A 84 32.21 -4.79 8.29
N ASP A 85 31.64 -5.21 9.43
CA ASP A 85 32.41 -5.58 10.63
C ASP A 85 33.03 -6.98 10.51
N THR A 86 32.34 -7.90 9.83
CA THR A 86 32.78 -9.28 9.59
C THR A 86 32.57 -9.66 8.12
N PRO A 87 33.48 -9.29 7.22
CA PRO A 87 33.38 -9.55 5.78
C PRO A 87 33.02 -10.99 5.43
N ALA A 88 33.59 -11.97 6.16
CA ALA A 88 33.33 -13.39 6.00
C ALA A 88 31.86 -13.80 6.16
N ASN A 89 31.08 -13.03 6.92
CA ASN A 89 29.66 -13.26 7.18
C ASN A 89 28.74 -12.58 6.16
N SER A 90 29.30 -11.86 5.17
CA SER A 90 28.51 -11.25 4.10
C SER A 90 27.77 -12.30 3.28
N ARG A 91 26.52 -12.03 2.89
CA ARG A 91 25.72 -12.96 2.08
C ARG A 91 26.40 -13.29 0.75
N LEU A 92 27.07 -12.31 0.14
CA LEU A 92 27.87 -12.49 -1.08
C LEU A 92 28.98 -13.54 -0.89
N VAL A 93 29.61 -13.60 0.29
CA VAL A 93 30.66 -14.58 0.63
C VAL A 93 30.06 -15.93 0.96
N ILE A 94 29.02 -15.98 1.80
CA ILE A 94 28.38 -17.23 2.24
C ILE A 94 27.78 -17.98 1.04
N ARG A 95 27.17 -17.27 0.09
CA ARG A 95 26.60 -17.87 -1.13
C ARG A 95 27.65 -18.64 -1.94
N LEU A 96 28.86 -18.11 -2.04
CA LEU A 96 29.97 -18.77 -2.72
C LEU A 96 30.54 -19.90 -1.85
N ARG A 97 30.84 -19.63 -0.57
CA ARG A 97 31.57 -20.53 0.33
C ARG A 97 30.77 -21.76 0.74
N ALA A 98 29.53 -21.56 1.18
CA ALA A 98 28.72 -22.59 1.83
C ALA A 98 27.66 -23.18 0.90
N GLU A 99 27.13 -22.36 -0.01
CA GLU A 99 26.02 -22.76 -0.89
C GLU A 99 26.46 -23.12 -2.31
N SER A 100 27.74 -22.93 -2.64
CA SER A 100 28.30 -23.20 -3.98
C SER A 100 27.51 -22.53 -5.11
N HIS A 101 26.99 -21.33 -4.86
CA HIS A 101 26.08 -20.64 -5.77
C HIS A 101 26.84 -20.06 -6.97
N ASN A 102 26.80 -20.75 -8.11
CA ASN A 102 27.32 -20.29 -9.41
C ASN A 102 28.76 -19.74 -9.37
N CYS A 103 29.65 -20.37 -8.61
CA CYS A 103 31.07 -19.99 -8.57
C CYS A 103 31.70 -20.09 -9.97
N TRP A 104 32.58 -19.14 -10.32
CA TRP A 104 33.25 -19.13 -11.64
C TRP A 104 34.37 -20.18 -11.79
N ASP A 105 35.03 -20.58 -10.70
CA ASP A 105 36.05 -21.64 -10.70
C ASP A 105 36.08 -22.41 -9.37
N ASN A 106 36.77 -21.92 -8.33
CA ASN A 106 36.88 -22.61 -7.05
C ASN A 106 36.10 -21.86 -5.98
N CYS A 107 34.93 -22.37 -5.59
CA CYS A 107 34.05 -21.69 -4.63
C CYS A 107 34.75 -21.20 -3.34
N ALA A 108 35.75 -21.91 -2.82
CA ALA A 108 36.49 -21.46 -1.65
C ALA A 108 37.42 -20.27 -1.96
N ALA A 109 38.13 -20.31 -3.10
CA ALA A 109 38.95 -19.18 -3.55
C ALA A 109 38.09 -17.95 -3.91
N ASN A 110 36.94 -18.17 -4.52
CA ASN A 110 36.04 -17.12 -5.02
C ASN A 110 35.35 -16.41 -3.87
N ALA A 111 34.95 -17.18 -2.86
CA ALA A 111 34.49 -16.63 -1.61
C ALA A 111 35.59 -15.84 -0.90
N GLN A 112 36.85 -16.28 -0.97
CA GLN A 112 37.96 -15.52 -0.39
C GLN A 112 38.20 -14.21 -1.15
N GLU A 113 38.16 -14.23 -2.48
CA GLU A 113 38.29 -13.02 -3.31
C GLU A 113 37.17 -12.00 -3.01
N MET A 114 35.93 -12.47 -2.90
CA MET A 114 34.80 -11.61 -2.49
C MET A 114 34.96 -11.08 -1.05
N GLU A 115 35.43 -11.92 -0.12
CA GLU A 115 35.70 -11.50 1.26
C GLU A 115 36.81 -10.43 1.33
N ASP A 116 37.90 -10.61 0.57
CA ASP A 116 39.01 -9.67 0.49
C ASP A 116 38.56 -8.33 -0.13
N ALA A 117 37.70 -8.37 -1.16
CA ALA A 117 37.10 -7.17 -1.76
C ALA A 117 36.22 -6.39 -0.76
N ILE A 118 35.42 -7.11 0.04
CA ILE A 118 34.60 -6.50 1.09
C ILE A 118 35.47 -5.95 2.22
N ALA A 119 36.52 -6.66 2.62
CA ALA A 119 37.46 -6.17 3.63
C ALA A 119 38.21 -4.91 3.14
N ALA A 120 38.58 -4.86 1.86
CA ALA A 120 39.20 -3.69 1.25
C ALA A 120 38.22 -2.51 1.18
N PHE A 121 36.94 -2.77 0.89
CA PHE A 121 35.87 -1.79 0.92
C PHE A 121 35.66 -1.22 2.32
N ALA A 122 35.51 -2.08 3.34
CA ALA A 122 35.19 -1.74 4.73
C ALA A 122 36.28 -0.94 5.48
N SER A 123 37.37 -0.57 4.80
CA SER A 123 38.47 0.22 5.36
C SER A 123 38.13 1.71 5.41
N PHE A 124 37.22 2.10 6.30
CA PHE A 124 36.89 3.50 6.62
C PHE A 124 36.96 3.74 8.13
N ASP A 125 37.08 5.01 8.53
CA ASP A 125 37.04 5.38 9.96
C ASP A 125 35.65 5.03 10.52
N PRO A 126 35.58 4.31 11.65
CA PRO A 126 34.32 4.13 12.35
C PRO A 126 33.67 5.48 12.65
N THR A 127 32.37 5.55 12.48
CA THR A 127 31.60 6.70 12.94
C THR A 127 31.60 6.67 14.46
N SER A 128 32.12 7.75 15.06
CA SER A 128 32.13 7.94 16.50
C SER A 128 30.96 8.80 16.93
N VAL A 129 30.44 8.53 18.12
CA VAL A 129 29.37 9.30 18.74
C VAL A 129 29.92 10.69 19.09
N ASP A 130 29.21 11.74 18.66
CA ASP A 130 29.59 13.12 19.01
C ASP A 130 29.59 13.26 20.54
N PRO A 131 30.74 13.59 21.16
CA PRO A 131 30.87 13.66 22.62
C PRO A 131 30.05 14.78 23.25
N ASN A 132 29.50 15.71 22.46
CA ASN A 132 28.63 16.77 22.95
C ASN A 132 27.17 16.32 23.10
N LEU A 133 26.77 15.20 22.50
CA LEU A 133 25.41 14.68 22.60
C LEU A 133 25.07 14.27 24.04
N VAL A 134 23.86 14.58 24.47
CA VAL A 134 23.29 14.04 25.71
C VAL A 134 22.68 12.68 25.37
N THR A 135 23.40 11.59 25.69
CA THR A 135 23.01 10.24 25.29
C THR A 135 22.49 9.37 26.44
N SER A 136 21.62 8.41 26.12
CA SER A 136 21.39 7.22 26.96
C SER A 136 22.52 6.20 26.81
N LYS A 137 22.47 5.12 27.59
CA LYS A 137 23.19 3.88 27.26
C LYS A 137 22.61 3.22 26.02
N ALA A 138 23.40 2.35 25.41
CA ALA A 138 23.06 1.67 24.17
C ALA A 138 22.48 0.27 24.40
N LEU A 139 21.66 -0.18 23.45
CA LEU A 139 21.03 -1.50 23.43
C LEU A 139 20.93 -2.03 22.00
N LYS A 140 20.98 -3.34 21.85
CA LYS A 140 20.53 -4.03 20.63
C LYS A 140 19.10 -4.52 20.80
N LEU A 141 18.44 -4.85 19.69
CA LEU A 141 17.08 -5.36 19.76
C LEU A 141 17.00 -6.63 20.63
N ILE A 142 17.99 -7.52 20.50
CA ILE A 142 18.09 -8.78 21.24
C ILE A 142 18.42 -8.63 22.73
N ASP A 143 18.86 -7.44 23.18
CA ASP A 143 19.12 -7.15 24.60
C ASP A 143 17.82 -6.83 25.35
N GLY A 144 16.72 -6.63 24.62
CA GLY A 144 15.41 -6.36 25.17
C GLY A 144 14.75 -7.54 25.86
N THR A 145 13.82 -7.23 26.75
CA THR A 145 12.94 -8.27 27.33
C THR A 145 11.88 -8.63 26.30
N LEU A 146 11.76 -9.90 25.93
CA LEU A 146 10.73 -10.35 24.99
C LEU A 146 9.34 -9.99 25.53
N ALA A 147 8.62 -9.17 24.76
CA ALA A 147 7.26 -8.70 25.07
C ALA A 147 6.17 -9.52 24.36
N SER A 148 6.56 -10.37 23.41
CA SER A 148 5.62 -11.17 22.62
C SER A 148 4.89 -12.24 23.41
N GLY A 149 3.56 -12.33 23.22
CA GLY A 149 2.73 -13.40 23.78
C GLY A 149 2.37 -13.24 25.27
N GLY A 150 2.74 -12.12 25.90
CA GLY A 150 2.28 -11.79 27.25
C GLY A 150 0.76 -11.67 27.30
N ASN A 151 0.13 -12.23 28.34
CA ASN A 151 -1.33 -12.20 28.54
C ASN A 151 -2.19 -12.76 27.38
N ARG A 152 -1.65 -13.58 26.46
CA ARG A 152 -2.44 -14.26 25.42
C ARG A 152 -3.31 -15.39 26.00
N TYR A 153 -4.49 -15.61 25.45
CA TYR A 153 -5.33 -16.78 25.71
C TYR A 153 -4.85 -18.02 24.93
N GLU A 154 -4.38 -19.04 25.65
CA GLU A 154 -3.79 -20.26 25.06
C GLU A 154 -4.46 -21.57 25.53
N ASP A 155 -5.35 -21.56 26.53
CA ASP A 155 -5.91 -22.77 27.17
C ASP A 155 -6.64 -23.75 26.23
N ALA A 156 -7.19 -23.24 25.12
CA ALA A 156 -7.90 -24.02 24.12
C ALA A 156 -7.05 -24.36 22.89
N GLN A 157 -5.80 -23.91 22.84
CA GLN A 157 -4.94 -24.08 21.68
C GLN A 157 -4.49 -25.54 21.54
N ILE A 158 -4.53 -26.05 20.31
CA ILE A 158 -4.14 -27.43 19.98
C ILE A 158 -3.12 -27.53 18.85
N ALA A 159 -2.82 -26.41 18.18
CA ALA A 159 -1.72 -26.24 17.25
C ALA A 159 -1.33 -24.76 17.24
N LEU A 160 -0.03 -24.45 17.17
CA LEU A 160 0.52 -23.09 17.17
C LEU A 160 1.78 -23.02 16.33
N TRP A 161 1.84 -22.04 15.43
CA TRP A 161 3.04 -21.70 14.67
C TRP A 161 3.33 -20.20 14.83
N GLU A 162 4.39 -19.91 15.59
CA GLU A 162 4.92 -18.55 15.80
C GLU A 162 6.11 -18.24 14.89
N PHE A 163 6.59 -19.22 14.12
CA PHE A 163 7.67 -19.05 13.13
C PHE A 163 9.00 -18.55 13.71
N GLN A 164 9.27 -18.85 14.99
CA GLN A 164 10.50 -18.47 15.71
C GLN A 164 11.76 -19.15 15.16
N THR A 165 11.64 -20.26 14.43
CA THR A 165 12.78 -21.03 13.93
C THR A 165 13.64 -20.22 12.96
N GLY A 166 13.03 -19.38 12.11
CA GLY A 166 13.71 -18.40 11.25
C GLY A 166 14.64 -18.97 10.17
N ASN A 167 14.84 -20.29 10.10
CA ASN A 167 15.68 -20.95 9.10
C ASN A 167 15.22 -22.40 8.84
N GLY A 168 15.76 -23.00 7.77
CA GLY A 168 15.39 -24.35 7.34
C GLY A 168 14.08 -24.39 6.56
N LEU A 169 13.50 -25.58 6.45
CA LEU A 169 12.30 -25.86 5.63
C LEU A 169 11.11 -26.36 6.46
N VAL A 170 11.14 -26.15 7.79
CA VAL A 170 10.11 -26.65 8.69
C VAL A 170 9.73 -25.55 9.69
N ALA A 171 8.43 -25.27 9.81
CA ALA A 171 7.87 -24.52 10.94
C ALA A 171 7.29 -25.52 11.95
N TYR A 172 7.79 -25.49 13.17
CA TYR A 172 7.40 -26.42 14.23
C TYR A 172 6.10 -25.99 14.92
N ASP A 173 5.25 -26.97 15.26
CA ASP A 173 4.08 -26.75 16.12
C ASP A 173 4.53 -26.59 17.58
N THR A 174 4.46 -25.37 18.12
CA THR A 174 4.92 -25.02 19.47
C THR A 174 3.82 -25.09 20.54
N SER A 175 2.62 -25.59 20.20
CA SER A 175 1.49 -25.68 21.15
C SER A 175 1.72 -26.60 22.34
N GLY A 176 2.69 -27.52 22.24
CA GLY A 176 2.91 -28.57 23.24
C GLY A 176 1.86 -29.68 23.25
N VAL A 177 0.98 -29.75 22.24
CA VAL A 177 -0.07 -30.77 22.12
C VAL A 177 0.27 -31.80 21.05
N ASP A 178 0.51 -33.04 21.49
CA ASP A 178 0.84 -34.15 20.59
C ASP A 178 -0.38 -34.75 19.85
N PRO A 179 -0.19 -35.27 18.62
CA PRO A 179 1.03 -35.14 17.81
C PRO A 179 1.20 -33.69 17.30
N ALA A 180 2.42 -33.17 17.35
CA ALA A 180 2.79 -31.89 16.76
C ALA A 180 2.54 -31.89 15.24
N ILE A 181 1.88 -30.84 14.72
CA ILE A 181 1.64 -30.66 13.29
C ILE A 181 2.77 -29.78 12.72
N ASP A 182 3.96 -30.35 12.56
CA ASP A 182 5.07 -29.62 11.94
C ASP A 182 4.79 -29.38 10.44
N LEU A 183 4.96 -28.12 9.99
CA LEU A 183 4.68 -27.70 8.62
C LEU A 183 5.95 -27.73 7.79
N ASN A 184 5.97 -28.56 6.76
CA ASN A 184 7.07 -28.65 5.80
C ASN A 184 6.84 -27.65 4.66
N PHE A 185 7.88 -26.93 4.29
CA PHE A 185 7.83 -25.95 3.20
C PHE A 185 8.06 -26.60 1.84
N SER A 186 7.34 -26.10 0.84
CA SER A 186 7.47 -26.45 -0.57
C SER A 186 7.18 -25.22 -1.43
N GLY A 187 7.80 -25.11 -2.60
CA GLY A 187 7.65 -23.94 -3.46
C GLY A 187 8.34 -22.70 -2.89
N ASP A 188 7.83 -21.53 -3.26
CA ASP A 188 8.31 -20.24 -2.80
C ASP A 188 7.80 -19.91 -1.39
N VAL A 189 8.51 -20.41 -0.38
CA VAL A 189 8.31 -20.07 1.03
C VAL A 189 9.62 -19.55 1.60
N THR A 190 9.59 -18.36 2.18
CA THR A 190 10.76 -17.71 2.78
C THR A 190 10.47 -17.32 4.23
N TRP A 191 11.50 -17.33 5.08
CA TRP A 191 11.38 -16.80 6.44
C TRP A 191 11.31 -15.27 6.40
N PHE A 192 10.44 -14.71 7.24
CA PHE A 192 10.28 -13.27 7.41
C PHE A 192 10.96 -12.82 8.70
N GLY A 193 11.67 -11.69 8.66
CA GLY A 193 12.38 -11.13 9.82
C GLY A 193 11.44 -10.79 10.98
N GLY A 194 11.89 -10.95 12.23
CA GLY A 194 11.06 -10.72 13.41
C GLY A 194 9.92 -11.73 13.60
N TRP A 195 10.16 -12.99 13.18
CA TRP A 195 9.25 -14.14 13.23
C TRP A 195 8.09 -14.09 12.22
N GLY A 196 8.16 -14.98 11.24
CA GLY A 196 7.11 -15.16 10.24
C GLY A 196 7.57 -15.98 9.04
N ILE A 197 6.65 -16.24 8.13
CA ILE A 197 6.94 -16.82 6.81
C ILE A 197 6.20 -16.05 5.73
N THR A 198 6.81 -15.87 4.57
CA THR A 198 6.19 -15.31 3.37
C THR A 198 5.94 -16.43 2.36
N ILE A 199 4.72 -16.48 1.86
CA ILE A 199 4.25 -17.37 0.80
C ILE A 199 4.22 -16.55 -0.49
N GLY A 200 4.90 -17.04 -1.53
CA GLY A 200 4.98 -16.38 -2.83
C GLY A 200 4.74 -17.31 -4.01
N ASN A 201 5.02 -16.80 -5.21
CA ASN A 201 4.81 -17.50 -6.48
C ASN A 201 6.03 -17.43 -7.42
N ASN A 202 7.25 -17.57 -6.87
CA ASN A 202 8.45 -17.58 -7.70
C ASN A 202 8.40 -18.70 -8.77
N SER A 203 8.55 -18.31 -10.03
CA SER A 203 8.44 -19.21 -11.18
C SER A 203 9.47 -20.34 -11.21
N ALA A 204 10.63 -20.17 -10.58
CA ALA A 204 11.66 -21.21 -10.49
C ALA A 204 11.38 -22.24 -9.39
N GLN A 205 10.67 -21.85 -8.33
CA GLN A 205 10.38 -22.71 -7.18
C GLN A 205 8.96 -23.30 -7.22
N GLY A 206 8.04 -22.63 -7.91
CA GLY A 206 6.61 -22.94 -7.90
C GLY A 206 5.87 -22.28 -6.73
N PRO A 207 4.53 -22.41 -6.69
CA PRO A 207 3.70 -21.76 -5.69
C PRO A 207 4.04 -22.24 -4.27
N GLY A 208 4.24 -21.29 -3.36
CA GLY A 208 4.57 -21.56 -1.97
C GLY A 208 3.49 -22.34 -1.24
N LYS A 209 3.90 -23.19 -0.30
CA LYS A 209 3.01 -23.97 0.58
C LYS A 209 3.75 -24.46 1.82
N ALA A 210 3.16 -24.25 3.00
CA ALA A 210 3.59 -24.87 4.25
C ALA A 210 2.56 -25.91 4.70
N GLN A 211 2.94 -27.19 4.79
CA GLN A 211 1.99 -28.30 4.93
C GLN A 211 2.41 -29.33 5.99
N GLY A 212 1.45 -29.72 6.83
CA GLY A 212 1.58 -30.82 7.78
C GLY A 212 1.34 -32.19 7.13
N LEU A 213 1.86 -33.25 7.76
CA LEU A 213 1.54 -34.62 7.32
C LEU A 213 0.07 -34.94 7.62
N THR A 214 -0.58 -35.70 6.74
CA THR A 214 -1.98 -36.13 6.92
C THR A 214 -2.17 -36.92 8.22
N THR A 215 -1.19 -37.75 8.58
CA THR A 215 -1.22 -38.59 9.78
C THR A 215 -1.20 -37.80 11.09
N VAL A 216 -0.47 -36.69 11.15
CA VAL A 216 -0.45 -35.81 12.34
C VAL A 216 -1.61 -34.83 12.32
N SER A 217 -2.02 -34.38 11.13
CA SER A 217 -3.17 -33.48 10.95
C SER A 217 -4.49 -34.12 11.38
N LYS A 218 -4.58 -35.45 11.42
CA LYS A 218 -5.71 -36.20 12.01
C LYS A 218 -6.07 -35.76 13.44
N LYS A 219 -5.11 -35.21 14.21
CA LYS A 219 -5.36 -34.57 15.51
C LYS A 219 -6.53 -33.58 15.43
N LEU A 220 -6.59 -32.77 14.38
CA LEU A 220 -7.65 -31.78 14.20
C LEU A 220 -9.02 -32.43 14.04
N HIS A 221 -9.13 -33.48 13.22
CA HIS A 221 -10.37 -34.25 13.11
C HIS A 221 -10.84 -34.76 14.49
N ASP A 222 -9.97 -35.47 15.21
CA ASP A 222 -10.36 -36.15 16.44
C ASP A 222 -10.73 -35.17 17.57
N VAL A 223 -9.96 -34.09 17.72
CA VAL A 223 -10.20 -33.10 18.77
C VAL A 223 -11.39 -32.22 18.45
N LEU A 224 -11.50 -31.71 17.21
CA LEU A 224 -12.56 -30.78 16.85
C LEU A 224 -13.92 -31.47 16.72
N GLN A 225 -13.95 -32.73 16.26
CA GLN A 225 -15.19 -33.54 16.27
C GLN A 225 -15.68 -33.80 17.70
N ALA A 226 -14.76 -33.97 18.65
CA ALA A 226 -15.10 -34.17 20.07
C ALA A 226 -15.56 -32.86 20.74
N SER A 227 -14.98 -31.71 20.40
CA SER A 227 -15.40 -30.41 20.94
C SER A 227 -16.71 -29.91 20.32
N GLY A 228 -16.92 -30.16 19.02
CA GLY A 228 -18.06 -29.66 18.25
C GLY A 228 -18.01 -28.16 17.94
N GLU A 229 -16.94 -27.48 18.37
CA GLU A 229 -16.67 -26.05 18.23
C GLU A 229 -15.16 -25.81 18.10
N PHE A 230 -14.74 -24.75 17.41
CA PHE A 230 -13.33 -24.43 17.23
C PHE A 230 -13.11 -22.99 16.76
N SER A 231 -11.85 -22.56 16.77
CA SER A 231 -11.42 -21.30 16.14
C SER A 231 -10.15 -21.50 15.33
N ILE A 232 -10.08 -20.83 14.19
CA ILE A 232 -8.87 -20.60 13.40
C ILE A 232 -8.42 -19.18 13.74
N GLU A 233 -7.16 -19.02 14.10
CA GLU A 233 -6.57 -17.72 14.38
C GLU A 233 -5.33 -17.54 13.52
N ALA A 234 -5.23 -16.42 12.82
CA ALA A 234 -4.10 -16.08 11.99
C ALA A 234 -3.76 -14.59 12.10
N TRP A 235 -2.47 -14.29 12.11
CA TRP A 235 -1.98 -12.94 11.89
C TRP A 235 -1.29 -12.90 10.53
N VAL A 236 -1.87 -12.14 9.61
CA VAL A 236 -1.49 -12.18 8.19
C VAL A 236 -1.31 -10.78 7.62
N VAL A 237 -0.40 -10.67 6.65
CA VAL A 237 -0.28 -9.52 5.76
C VAL A 237 -0.55 -10.04 4.34
N PRO A 238 -1.76 -9.86 3.79
CA PRO A 238 -2.02 -10.16 2.38
C PRO A 238 -1.05 -9.37 1.49
N ALA A 239 -0.48 -10.02 0.46
CA ALA A 239 0.41 -9.33 -0.47
C ALA A 239 -0.30 -8.23 -1.27
N ASN A 240 -1.62 -8.37 -1.45
CA ASN A 240 -2.51 -7.45 -2.13
C ASN A 240 -3.97 -7.79 -1.77
N VAL A 241 -4.91 -7.00 -2.30
CA VAL A 241 -6.37 -7.13 -2.12
C VAL A 241 -7.10 -7.69 -3.34
N ASN A 242 -6.39 -8.24 -4.33
CA ASN A 242 -6.97 -8.69 -5.60
C ASN A 242 -6.86 -10.21 -5.85
N GLN A 243 -6.44 -10.96 -4.84
CA GLN A 243 -6.42 -12.42 -4.87
C GLN A 243 -7.83 -12.99 -4.74
N GLU A 244 -8.18 -14.01 -5.55
CA GLU A 244 -9.50 -14.62 -5.57
C GLU A 244 -9.43 -16.12 -5.23
N MET A 245 -10.35 -16.58 -4.38
CA MET A 245 -10.43 -17.99 -3.94
C MET A 245 -9.11 -18.54 -3.35
N SER A 246 -8.28 -17.68 -2.78
CA SER A 246 -6.92 -17.96 -2.30
C SER A 246 -6.90 -18.44 -0.86
N LYS A 247 -6.30 -19.61 -0.58
CA LYS A 247 -6.40 -20.30 0.71
C LYS A 247 -5.35 -19.80 1.70
N ILE A 248 -5.79 -19.07 2.73
CA ILE A 248 -4.95 -18.63 3.84
C ILE A 248 -4.64 -19.83 4.74
N VAL A 249 -5.69 -20.49 5.24
CA VAL A 249 -5.58 -21.70 6.08
C VAL A 249 -6.53 -22.76 5.51
N SER A 250 -6.06 -23.97 5.27
CA SER A 250 -6.90 -25.07 4.75
C SER A 250 -6.67 -26.37 5.51
N TYR A 251 -7.75 -27.09 5.82
CA TYR A 251 -7.71 -28.49 6.25
C TYR A 251 -8.50 -29.34 5.27
N SER A 252 -7.77 -29.94 4.32
CA SER A 252 -8.33 -30.36 3.04
C SER A 252 -7.58 -31.54 2.40
N ALA A 253 -8.21 -32.12 1.38
CA ALA A 253 -7.61 -33.12 0.50
C ALA A 253 -7.34 -32.58 -0.93
N GLY A 254 -7.72 -31.33 -1.21
CA GLY A 254 -7.58 -30.66 -2.51
C GLY A 254 -8.75 -29.72 -2.80
N ALA A 255 -8.80 -29.19 -4.03
CA ALA A 255 -9.72 -28.12 -4.43
C ALA A 255 -11.23 -28.40 -4.27
N ASN A 256 -11.68 -29.66 -4.21
CA ASN A 256 -13.11 -30.01 -4.18
C ASN A 256 -13.53 -30.82 -2.94
N SER A 257 -12.66 -30.91 -1.92
CA SER A 257 -12.95 -31.69 -0.72
C SER A 257 -12.14 -31.16 0.47
N ARG A 258 -12.83 -30.48 1.38
CA ARG A 258 -12.23 -29.91 2.59
C ARG A 258 -13.13 -30.08 3.81
N ASN A 259 -12.51 -30.08 4.99
CA ASN A 259 -13.24 -29.97 6.25
C ASN A 259 -13.48 -28.50 6.58
N PHE A 260 -12.47 -27.64 6.40
CA PHE A 260 -12.62 -26.19 6.50
C PHE A 260 -11.55 -25.45 5.68
N ALA A 261 -11.81 -24.19 5.35
CA ALA A 261 -10.80 -23.25 4.88
C ALA A 261 -11.14 -21.81 5.28
N LEU A 262 -10.12 -21.05 5.65
CA LEU A 262 -10.15 -19.59 5.67
C LEU A 262 -9.46 -19.11 4.39
N GLN A 263 -10.15 -18.33 3.58
CA GLN A 263 -9.66 -17.86 2.29
C GLN A 263 -9.84 -16.36 2.11
N GLN A 264 -9.08 -15.81 1.18
CA GLN A 264 -9.25 -14.47 0.65
C GLN A 264 -10.03 -14.54 -0.67
N ASN A 265 -10.98 -13.62 -0.83
CA ASN A 265 -11.65 -13.36 -2.10
C ASN A 265 -11.78 -11.86 -2.31
N LEU A 266 -10.90 -11.29 -3.13
CA LEU A 266 -10.68 -9.85 -3.26
C LEU A 266 -10.45 -9.20 -1.88
N TYR A 267 -11.37 -8.31 -1.48
CA TYR A 267 -11.38 -7.58 -0.22
C TYR A 267 -12.07 -8.34 0.93
N ASP A 268 -12.47 -9.59 0.71
CA ASP A 268 -13.20 -10.38 1.68
C ASP A 268 -12.38 -11.50 2.30
N TYR A 269 -12.65 -11.73 3.59
CA TYR A 269 -12.33 -12.99 4.25
C TYR A 269 -13.54 -13.92 4.16
N GLU A 270 -13.31 -15.15 3.71
CA GLU A 270 -14.33 -16.16 3.53
C GLU A 270 -14.01 -17.41 4.37
N PHE A 271 -14.99 -17.87 5.15
CA PHE A 271 -14.89 -19.07 5.97
C PHE A 271 -15.77 -20.20 5.45
N LEU A 272 -15.11 -21.19 4.86
CA LEU A 272 -15.71 -22.44 4.41
C LEU A 272 -15.63 -23.49 5.51
N LEU A 273 -16.74 -24.18 5.71
CA LEU A 273 -16.84 -25.18 6.76
C LEU A 273 -17.81 -26.26 6.35
N ARG A 274 -17.34 -27.50 6.32
CA ARG A 274 -18.21 -28.64 6.11
C ARG A 274 -18.94 -28.98 7.40
N THR A 275 -20.27 -29.00 7.37
CA THR A 275 -21.11 -29.53 8.46
C THR A 275 -22.21 -30.41 7.88
N ASN A 276 -22.90 -31.16 8.73
CA ASN A 276 -24.09 -31.91 8.33
C ASN A 276 -25.40 -31.08 8.40
N ALA A 277 -25.31 -29.74 8.35
CA ALA A 277 -26.47 -28.86 8.38
C ALA A 277 -27.42 -29.17 7.23
N LYS A 278 -28.72 -29.10 7.52
CA LYS A 278 -29.79 -29.40 6.57
C LYS A 278 -30.89 -28.35 6.59
N ASP A 279 -31.57 -28.20 5.47
CA ASP A 279 -32.74 -27.34 5.35
C ASP A 279 -33.98 -27.98 5.99
N GLU A 280 -35.11 -27.26 5.96
CA GLU A 280 -36.40 -27.73 6.48
C GLU A 280 -36.93 -29.01 5.78
N ASN A 281 -36.36 -29.36 4.61
CA ASN A 281 -36.73 -30.52 3.80
C ASN A 281 -35.73 -31.68 3.93
N ASP A 282 -34.80 -31.64 4.89
CA ASP A 282 -33.74 -32.62 5.12
C ASP A 282 -32.68 -32.69 3.98
N ALA A 283 -32.60 -31.67 3.13
CA ALA A 283 -31.55 -31.54 2.12
C ALA A 283 -30.26 -30.93 2.72
N PRO A 284 -29.07 -31.44 2.37
CA PRO A 284 -27.81 -30.89 2.88
C PRO A 284 -27.62 -29.45 2.38
N LEU A 285 -27.26 -28.56 3.31
CA LEU A 285 -26.97 -27.16 3.03
C LEU A 285 -25.51 -26.89 2.68
N MET A 286 -24.63 -27.84 2.99
CA MET A 286 -23.19 -27.79 2.72
C MET A 286 -22.81 -28.89 1.73
N ASP A 287 -21.86 -28.61 0.84
CA ASP A 287 -21.26 -29.63 -0.02
C ASP A 287 -19.99 -30.25 0.60
N LEU A 288 -19.27 -31.08 -0.18
CA LEU A 288 -18.03 -31.71 0.26
C LEU A 288 -16.87 -30.73 0.42
N ASP A 289 -17.02 -29.53 -0.14
CA ASP A 289 -16.02 -28.47 -0.20
C ASP A 289 -16.29 -27.36 0.83
N GLY A 290 -17.33 -27.52 1.66
CA GLY A 290 -17.70 -26.57 2.70
C GLY A 290 -18.38 -25.31 2.17
N GLU A 291 -18.92 -25.36 0.95
CA GLU A 291 -19.72 -24.29 0.36
C GLU A 291 -21.19 -24.39 0.79
N PRO A 292 -21.91 -23.26 0.96
CA PRO A 292 -21.46 -21.88 0.71
C PRO A 292 -20.60 -21.30 1.84
N ALA A 293 -19.59 -20.50 1.49
CA ALA A 293 -18.77 -19.74 2.45
C ALA A 293 -19.58 -18.70 3.25
N LEU A 294 -19.15 -18.42 4.49
CA LEU A 294 -19.51 -17.18 5.19
C LEU A 294 -18.49 -16.11 4.81
N SER A 295 -18.95 -15.00 4.22
CA SER A 295 -18.07 -13.91 3.78
C SER A 295 -18.25 -12.65 4.64
N THR A 296 -17.19 -11.85 4.75
CA THR A 296 -17.30 -10.45 5.20
C THR A 296 -18.12 -9.61 4.20
N PRO A 297 -18.68 -8.46 4.61
CA PRO A 297 -19.41 -7.61 3.67
C PRO A 297 -18.47 -6.96 2.65
N ALA A 298 -18.61 -7.30 1.37
CA ALA A 298 -17.76 -6.80 0.29
C ALA A 298 -17.66 -5.26 0.19
N ALA A 299 -18.73 -4.54 0.58
CA ALA A 299 -18.75 -3.07 0.54
C ALA A 299 -17.89 -2.41 1.64
N ASP A 300 -17.53 -3.16 2.68
CA ASP A 300 -16.75 -2.65 3.81
C ASP A 300 -15.24 -2.79 3.58
N GLU A 301 -14.84 -3.50 2.50
CA GLU A 301 -13.44 -3.73 2.12
C GLU A 301 -12.55 -4.15 3.30
N VAL A 302 -13.02 -5.10 4.10
CA VAL A 302 -12.43 -5.43 5.42
C VAL A 302 -10.98 -5.92 5.31
N LEU A 303 -10.67 -6.73 4.30
CA LEU A 303 -9.33 -7.22 4.06
C LEU A 303 -8.46 -6.12 3.44
N GLN A 304 -7.30 -5.88 4.05
CA GLN A 304 -6.34 -4.87 3.65
C GLN A 304 -4.95 -5.49 3.49
N ALA A 305 -4.10 -4.91 2.63
CA ALA A 305 -2.71 -5.33 2.44
C ALA A 305 -1.78 -4.84 3.58
N THR A 306 -2.23 -4.99 4.82
CA THR A 306 -1.54 -4.61 6.06
C THR A 306 -1.62 -5.75 7.07
N LEU A 307 -0.86 -5.71 8.16
CA LEU A 307 -0.97 -6.72 9.21
C LEU A 307 -2.37 -6.70 9.84
N GLN A 308 -3.08 -7.82 9.73
CA GLN A 308 -4.40 -8.01 10.30
C GLN A 308 -4.45 -9.28 11.16
N HIS A 309 -5.15 -9.19 12.29
CA HIS A 309 -5.51 -10.34 13.12
C HIS A 309 -6.86 -10.86 12.68
N VAL A 310 -6.91 -12.08 12.15
CA VAL A 310 -8.13 -12.69 11.63
C VAL A 310 -8.46 -13.92 12.46
N VAL A 311 -9.68 -13.97 12.99
CA VAL A 311 -10.18 -15.12 13.75
C VAL A 311 -11.49 -15.60 13.15
N ALA A 312 -11.53 -16.84 12.69
CA ALA A 312 -12.76 -17.51 12.25
C ALA A 312 -13.20 -18.51 13.32
N THR A 313 -14.40 -18.35 13.86
CA THR A 313 -14.94 -19.21 14.94
C THR A 313 -16.15 -19.98 14.44
N TYR A 314 -16.37 -21.17 14.99
CA TYR A 314 -17.59 -21.93 14.82
C TYR A 314 -18.12 -22.46 16.14
N HIS A 315 -19.40 -22.21 16.40
CA HIS A 315 -20.15 -22.79 17.52
C HIS A 315 -21.47 -23.39 16.99
N PRO A 316 -21.92 -24.57 17.46
CA PRO A 316 -23.10 -25.25 16.91
C PRO A 316 -24.43 -24.51 17.12
N ILE A 317 -24.47 -23.50 18.00
CA ILE A 317 -25.65 -22.64 18.21
C ILE A 317 -25.51 -21.32 17.44
N ASP A 318 -24.33 -20.71 17.47
CA ASP A 318 -24.12 -19.36 16.92
C ASP A 318 -23.65 -19.34 15.46
N GLY A 319 -23.33 -20.51 14.89
CA GLY A 319 -22.84 -20.65 13.52
C GLY A 319 -21.38 -20.23 13.36
N ARG A 320 -20.99 -19.94 12.11
CA ARG A 320 -19.69 -19.35 11.78
C ARG A 320 -19.67 -17.85 12.10
N LYS A 321 -18.51 -17.33 12.48
CA LYS A 321 -18.23 -15.90 12.60
C LYS A 321 -16.80 -15.60 12.18
N ILE A 322 -16.56 -14.42 11.61
CA ILE A 322 -15.22 -13.91 11.34
C ILE A 322 -15.03 -12.59 12.09
N PHE A 323 -13.88 -12.48 12.75
CA PHE A 323 -13.42 -11.29 13.43
C PHE A 323 -12.14 -10.79 12.77
N VAL A 324 -12.00 -9.48 12.64
CA VAL A 324 -10.79 -8.84 12.12
C VAL A 324 -10.36 -7.74 13.10
N ASN A 325 -9.09 -7.76 13.51
CA ASN A 325 -8.50 -6.83 14.47
C ASN A 325 -9.30 -6.70 15.77
N GLY A 326 -9.78 -7.85 16.29
CA GLY A 326 -10.59 -7.89 17.49
C GLY A 326 -12.08 -7.61 17.26
N GLU A 327 -12.54 -7.14 16.09
CA GLU A 327 -13.95 -6.78 15.88
C GLU A 327 -14.72 -7.84 15.10
N LEU A 328 -15.98 -8.11 15.48
CA LEU A 328 -16.88 -8.98 14.71
C LEU A 328 -17.31 -8.27 13.42
N VAL A 329 -16.94 -8.82 12.26
CA VAL A 329 -17.19 -8.20 10.95
C VAL A 329 -18.29 -8.88 10.14
N THR A 330 -18.54 -10.17 10.37
CA THR A 330 -19.58 -10.91 9.64
C THR A 330 -20.98 -10.67 10.17
N ASN A 331 -21.94 -10.66 9.26
CA ASN A 331 -23.36 -10.81 9.60
C ASN A 331 -23.66 -12.21 10.17
N THR A 332 -24.90 -12.40 10.64
CA THR A 332 -25.39 -13.72 11.07
C THR A 332 -25.24 -14.75 9.96
N ASP A 333 -24.68 -15.92 10.30
CA ASP A 333 -24.51 -17.03 9.36
C ASP A 333 -25.88 -17.49 8.83
N PRO A 334 -26.09 -17.50 7.50
CA PRO A 334 -27.33 -18.00 6.93
C PRO A 334 -27.49 -19.52 7.07
N ILE A 335 -26.41 -20.25 7.34
CA ILE A 335 -26.44 -21.70 7.51
C ILE A 335 -26.63 -22.04 9.00
N PRO A 336 -27.66 -22.84 9.37
CA PRO A 336 -27.85 -23.27 10.74
C PRO A 336 -26.66 -24.15 11.19
N GLY A 337 -26.38 -24.14 12.49
CA GLY A 337 -25.34 -24.99 13.06
C GLY A 337 -25.60 -26.48 12.83
N GLY A 338 -24.51 -27.22 12.57
CA GLY A 338 -24.46 -28.67 12.43
C GLY A 338 -23.33 -29.30 13.25
N THR A 339 -23.02 -30.56 12.95
CA THR A 339 -21.91 -31.31 13.54
C THR A 339 -20.88 -31.70 12.48
N PHE A 340 -19.72 -32.16 12.94
CA PHE A 340 -18.59 -32.59 12.10
C PHE A 340 -18.59 -34.10 11.81
N VAL A 341 -19.74 -34.77 11.90
CA VAL A 341 -19.81 -36.23 11.74
C VAL A 341 -19.32 -36.71 10.37
N ASP A 342 -19.46 -35.87 9.34
CA ASP A 342 -19.08 -36.18 7.96
C ASP A 342 -17.65 -35.74 7.59
N TRP A 343 -16.85 -35.28 8.57
CA TRP A 343 -15.46 -34.92 8.32
C TRP A 343 -14.61 -36.14 7.97
N GLN A 344 -13.62 -35.92 7.11
CA GLN A 344 -12.63 -36.96 6.79
C GLN A 344 -11.37 -36.77 7.64
N ASP A 345 -10.74 -37.87 8.04
CA ASP A 345 -9.58 -37.86 8.94
C ASP A 345 -8.23 -38.02 8.22
N ASN A 346 -8.25 -38.08 6.89
CA ASN A 346 -7.09 -38.28 6.03
C ASN A 346 -6.64 -37.01 5.27
N MET A 347 -7.08 -35.84 5.74
CA MET A 347 -6.75 -34.52 5.19
C MET A 347 -5.45 -33.96 5.79
N ALA A 348 -4.82 -33.00 5.10
CA ALA A 348 -3.63 -32.29 5.60
C ALA A 348 -3.98 -30.87 6.01
N PHE A 349 -3.34 -30.35 7.07
CA PHE A 349 -3.40 -28.94 7.42
C PHE A 349 -2.34 -28.16 6.63
N ILE A 350 -2.75 -27.04 6.02
CA ILE A 350 -1.94 -26.28 5.07
C ILE A 350 -2.10 -24.77 5.35
N LEU A 351 -1.00 -24.03 5.22
CA LEU A 351 -0.98 -22.57 5.19
C LEU A 351 -0.55 -22.07 3.79
N GLY A 352 -1.23 -21.02 3.33
CA GLY A 352 -0.91 -20.26 2.11
C GLY A 352 -1.26 -20.95 0.80
N ASN A 353 -1.86 -22.14 0.83
CA ASN A 353 -2.22 -22.86 -0.38
C ASN A 353 -3.21 -24.00 -0.08
N GLU A 354 -3.45 -24.83 -1.09
CA GLU A 354 -4.27 -26.03 -1.06
C GLU A 354 -3.40 -27.29 -1.24
N ALA A 355 -3.93 -28.47 -0.90
CA ALA A 355 -3.22 -29.73 -1.03
C ALA A 355 -2.79 -29.98 -2.49
N SER A 356 -3.62 -29.53 -3.46
CA SER A 356 -3.38 -29.57 -4.90
C SER A 356 -2.48 -28.44 -5.45
N SER A 357 -2.05 -27.49 -4.61
CA SER A 357 -1.21 -26.34 -4.99
C SER A 357 -1.84 -25.36 -6.01
N ASP A 358 -3.17 -25.35 -6.13
CA ASP A 358 -3.95 -24.53 -7.06
C ASP A 358 -4.79 -23.44 -6.37
N GLY A 359 -4.72 -23.34 -5.04
CA GLY A 359 -5.40 -22.33 -4.23
C GLY A 359 -4.43 -21.38 -3.54
N LEU A 360 -3.38 -20.94 -4.26
CA LEU A 360 -2.30 -20.12 -3.71
C LEU A 360 -2.82 -18.82 -3.08
N TRP A 361 -2.37 -18.56 -1.86
CA TRP A 361 -2.44 -17.26 -1.22
C TRP A 361 -1.03 -16.70 -1.04
N GLU A 362 -0.81 -15.50 -1.57
CA GLU A 362 0.42 -14.74 -1.48
C GLU A 362 0.32 -13.72 -0.34
N GLY A 363 1.30 -13.75 0.55
CA GLY A 363 1.33 -12.89 1.74
C GLY A 363 2.23 -13.46 2.83
N THR A 364 2.21 -12.81 3.98
CA THR A 364 3.06 -13.15 5.13
C THR A 364 2.22 -13.62 6.31
N PHE A 365 2.60 -14.74 6.92
CA PHE A 365 2.10 -15.17 8.23
C PHE A 365 3.06 -14.72 9.33
N ARG A 366 2.50 -14.12 10.38
CA ARG A 366 3.20 -13.80 11.64
C ARG A 366 2.84 -14.78 12.76
N LEU A 367 1.65 -15.37 12.69
CA LEU A 367 1.18 -16.41 13.59
C LEU A 367 0.04 -17.20 12.93
N ALA A 368 -0.03 -18.50 13.19
CA ALA A 368 -1.22 -19.30 12.93
C ALA A 368 -1.50 -20.22 14.12
N ALA A 369 -2.76 -20.39 14.50
CA ALA A 369 -3.17 -21.26 15.60
C ALA A 369 -4.55 -21.88 15.36
N ILE A 370 -4.75 -23.06 15.96
CA ILE A 370 -6.05 -23.73 16.01
C ILE A 370 -6.46 -23.93 17.46
N HIS A 371 -7.68 -23.52 17.79
CA HIS A 371 -8.26 -23.64 19.13
C HIS A 371 -9.42 -24.63 19.11
N ARG A 372 -9.50 -25.52 20.09
CA ARG A 372 -10.56 -26.53 20.24
C ARG A 372 -11.90 -25.99 20.77
N ARG A 373 -12.06 -24.67 20.84
CA ARG A 373 -13.27 -23.97 21.27
C ARG A 373 -13.54 -22.77 20.39
N ALA A 374 -14.80 -22.34 20.30
CA ALA A 374 -15.12 -21.02 19.78
C ALA A 374 -14.60 -19.97 20.77
N MET A 375 -13.67 -19.12 20.34
CA MET A 375 -13.15 -18.04 21.16
C MET A 375 -14.24 -16.98 21.36
N THR A 376 -14.32 -16.47 22.58
CA THR A 376 -15.20 -15.35 22.93
C THR A 376 -14.61 -14.03 22.43
N GLN A 377 -15.46 -13.02 22.27
CA GLN A 377 -15.06 -11.66 21.89
C GLN A 377 -13.93 -11.13 22.79
N GLU A 378 -14.04 -11.34 24.10
CA GLU A 378 -13.05 -10.89 25.08
C GLU A 378 -11.70 -11.61 24.91
N GLN A 379 -11.71 -12.91 24.62
CA GLN A 379 -10.49 -13.68 24.35
C GLN A 379 -9.84 -13.28 23.03
N ILE A 380 -10.64 -12.94 22.01
CA ILE A 380 -10.12 -12.47 20.72
C ILE A 380 -9.45 -11.10 20.89
N VAL A 381 -10.09 -10.16 21.60
CA VAL A 381 -9.49 -8.86 21.93
C VAL A 381 -8.22 -9.04 22.77
N GLN A 382 -8.25 -9.91 23.78
CA GLN A 382 -7.06 -10.25 24.56
C GLN A 382 -5.89 -10.74 23.68
N ASN A 383 -6.16 -11.60 22.70
CA ASN A 383 -5.14 -12.07 21.76
C ASN A 383 -4.72 -11.02 20.73
N PHE A 384 -5.62 -10.11 20.35
CA PHE A 384 -5.33 -8.98 19.48
C PHE A 384 -4.37 -8.00 20.17
N ASP A 385 -4.70 -7.61 21.40
CA ASP A 385 -3.92 -6.68 22.22
C ASP A 385 -2.53 -7.23 22.57
N ALA A 386 -2.43 -8.55 22.80
CA ALA A 386 -1.15 -9.22 22.99
C ALA A 386 -0.22 -9.14 21.76
N GLY A 387 -0.78 -8.96 20.56
CA GLY A 387 -0.03 -8.84 19.31
C GLY A 387 0.76 -10.09 18.91
N VAL A 388 1.67 -9.92 17.94
CA VAL A 388 2.51 -10.99 17.36
C VAL A 388 3.86 -10.49 16.86
N GLY A 389 4.72 -11.44 16.51
CA GLY A 389 6.07 -11.21 16.01
C GLY A 389 7.06 -11.07 17.15
N GLU A 390 8.32 -10.81 16.82
CA GLU A 390 9.40 -10.60 17.77
C GLU A 390 9.39 -9.15 18.30
N ARG A 391 8.69 -8.92 19.42
CA ARG A 391 8.55 -7.64 20.10
C ARG A 391 9.40 -7.65 21.36
N PHE A 392 10.07 -6.54 21.63
CA PHE A 392 10.96 -6.37 22.76
C PHE A 392 10.63 -5.09 23.51
N TYR A 393 10.69 -5.18 24.83
CA TYR A 393 10.83 -4.02 25.70
C TYR A 393 12.31 -3.63 25.76
N LEU A 394 12.67 -2.53 25.11
CA LEU A 394 14.01 -1.94 25.16
C LEU A 394 14.05 -0.84 26.22
N MET A 395 14.92 -0.99 27.22
CA MET A 395 15.04 -0.06 28.35
C MET A 395 16.34 0.73 28.29
N PHE A 396 16.34 1.87 27.63
CA PHE A 396 17.53 2.72 27.49
C PHE A 396 17.87 3.38 28.83
N ASP A 397 18.99 3.01 29.43
CA ASP A 397 19.41 3.53 30.74
C ASP A 397 19.84 5.00 30.64
N ILE A 398 19.22 5.84 31.46
CA ILE A 398 19.51 7.27 31.59
C ILE A 398 19.89 7.66 33.03
N SER A 399 20.05 6.68 33.93
CA SER A 399 20.25 6.89 35.37
C SER A 399 21.44 7.80 35.68
N GLU A 400 22.56 7.65 34.95
CA GLU A 400 23.76 8.48 35.14
C GLU A 400 23.54 9.96 34.78
N ARG A 401 22.56 10.25 33.91
CA ARG A 401 22.23 11.62 33.49
C ARG A 401 21.35 12.35 34.51
N LEU A 402 20.68 11.62 35.40
CA LEU A 402 19.77 12.17 36.41
C LEU A 402 20.45 12.56 37.74
N GLN A 403 21.79 12.54 37.81
CA GLN A 403 22.60 13.06 38.93
C GLN A 403 22.15 12.62 40.34
N GLY A 404 21.75 11.35 40.51
CA GLY A 404 21.50 10.74 41.81
C GLY A 404 20.06 10.82 42.32
N ALA A 405 19.11 11.26 41.50
CA ALA A 405 17.69 11.17 41.83
C ALA A 405 17.22 9.71 41.90
N GLU A 406 17.64 8.85 40.97
CA GLU A 406 17.05 7.51 40.77
C GLU A 406 18.06 6.57 40.13
N ARG A 407 18.29 5.40 40.74
CA ARG A 407 19.40 4.49 40.36
C ARG A 407 19.00 3.45 39.32
N SER A 408 17.83 3.60 38.72
CA SER A 408 17.23 2.62 37.82
C SER A 408 16.16 3.30 36.95
N SER A 409 16.53 4.35 36.24
CA SER A 409 15.63 5.11 35.37
C SER A 409 15.92 4.83 33.91
N TYR A 410 14.88 4.48 33.17
CA TYR A 410 14.99 4.04 31.79
C TYR A 410 13.94 4.75 30.93
N ILE A 411 14.29 4.95 29.66
CA ILE A 411 13.28 5.15 28.62
C ILE A 411 12.96 3.79 28.02
N LEU A 412 11.74 3.31 28.26
CA LEU A 412 11.20 2.06 27.75
C LEU A 412 10.55 2.30 26.40
N PHE A 413 10.90 1.49 25.40
CA PHE A 413 10.22 1.39 24.12
C PHE A 413 9.67 -0.02 23.91
N GLU A 414 8.51 -0.11 23.25
CA GLU A 414 8.10 -1.31 22.53
C GLU A 414 8.78 -1.29 21.16
N ALA A 415 9.75 -2.18 20.93
CA ALA A 415 10.50 -2.26 19.69
C ALA A 415 10.32 -3.60 19.00
N GLN A 416 10.21 -3.61 17.68
CA GLN A 416 10.17 -4.84 16.89
C GLN A 416 10.84 -4.63 15.53
N GLN A 417 11.30 -5.72 14.93
CA GLN A 417 11.56 -5.71 13.49
C GLN A 417 10.21 -5.61 12.75
N TYR A 418 9.97 -4.47 12.10
CA TYR A 418 8.72 -4.17 11.41
C TYR A 418 8.62 -4.96 10.10
N ASP A 419 9.71 -4.96 9.34
CA ASP A 419 9.87 -5.76 8.14
C ASP A 419 11.36 -6.12 7.91
N SER A 420 11.69 -6.62 6.72
CA SER A 420 13.06 -6.98 6.36
C SER A 420 14.03 -5.78 6.27
N TYR A 421 13.55 -4.54 6.39
CA TYR A 421 14.28 -3.30 6.13
C TYR A 421 14.14 -2.24 7.24
N ALA A 422 13.27 -2.43 8.22
CA ALA A 422 13.01 -1.42 9.24
C ALA A 422 12.65 -2.00 10.61
N TYR A 423 12.88 -1.17 11.63
CA TYR A 423 12.40 -1.35 13.00
C TYR A 423 11.24 -0.40 13.27
N LEU A 424 10.29 -0.85 14.09
CA LEU A 424 9.27 0.01 14.69
C LEU A 424 9.62 0.19 16.17
N PHE A 425 9.78 1.43 16.60
CA PHE A 425 9.86 1.86 17.98
C PHE A 425 8.56 2.57 18.33
N ASP A 426 7.80 2.05 19.29
CA ASP A 426 6.50 2.57 19.67
C ASP A 426 6.43 2.83 21.18
N ARG A 427 5.51 3.72 21.56
CA ARG A 427 5.12 3.99 22.95
C ARG A 427 6.29 4.22 23.92
N PRO A 428 7.07 5.30 23.76
CA PRO A 428 8.08 5.64 24.76
C PRO A 428 7.45 5.91 26.13
N HIS A 429 7.98 5.28 27.17
CA HIS A 429 7.64 5.52 28.57
C HIS A 429 8.89 5.82 29.38
N PHE A 430 8.77 6.70 30.37
CA PHE A 430 9.75 6.77 31.44
C PHE A 430 9.39 5.76 32.53
N VAL A 431 10.30 4.84 32.85
CA VAL A 431 10.07 3.79 33.86
C VAL A 431 11.20 3.74 34.89
N THR A 432 10.86 3.36 36.12
CA THR A 432 11.83 3.05 37.17
C THR A 432 11.68 1.59 37.61
N LEU A 433 12.79 0.89 37.85
CA LEU A 433 12.75 -0.49 38.33
C LEU A 433 12.75 -0.61 39.86
N ASP A 434 13.02 0.48 40.58
CA ASP A 434 12.97 0.55 42.04
C ASP A 434 11.60 1.01 42.58
N GLY A 435 10.65 1.30 41.69
CA GLY A 435 9.30 1.77 42.02
C GLY A 435 9.23 3.24 42.41
N SER A 436 10.29 4.02 42.19
CA SER A 436 10.27 5.47 42.39
C SER A 436 9.46 6.20 41.31
N THR A 437 8.88 7.34 41.67
CA THR A 437 8.07 8.17 40.76
C THR A 437 8.63 9.59 40.78
N PRO A 438 9.64 9.90 39.96
CA PRO A 438 10.28 11.23 39.91
C PRO A 438 9.29 12.32 39.54
N GLU A 439 9.62 13.56 39.92
CA GLU A 439 8.83 14.74 39.62
C GLU A 439 9.73 15.91 39.20
N GLY A 440 9.28 16.69 38.21
CA GLY A 440 9.89 17.94 37.79
C GLY A 440 11.15 17.78 36.93
N ILE A 441 11.39 16.61 36.34
CA ILE A 441 12.53 16.37 35.44
C ILE A 441 12.08 16.66 34.00
N PRO A 442 12.65 17.66 33.31
CA PRO A 442 12.36 17.92 31.90
C PRO A 442 13.03 16.86 31.00
N ILE A 443 12.30 16.44 29.97
CA ILE A 443 12.74 15.56 28.89
C ILE A 443 12.27 16.17 27.57
N GLU A 444 13.20 16.74 26.81
CA GLU A 444 12.91 17.44 25.55
C GLU A 444 13.79 16.90 24.41
N GLY A 445 13.25 16.90 23.19
CA GLY A 445 14.01 16.66 21.97
C GLY A 445 14.56 15.24 21.81
N LEU A 446 13.74 14.22 22.10
CA LEU A 446 14.16 12.82 22.04
C LEU A 446 14.37 12.37 20.59
N HIS A 447 15.56 11.85 20.29
CA HIS A 447 15.86 11.24 18.99
C HIS A 447 16.42 9.82 19.17
N ILE A 448 16.13 8.96 18.20
CA ILE A 448 16.71 7.62 18.10
C ILE A 448 18.01 7.71 17.28
N ALA A 449 19.09 7.23 17.85
CA ALA A 449 20.36 7.06 17.19
C ALA A 449 20.69 5.58 17.03
N MET A 450 21.50 5.27 16.02
CA MET A 450 21.89 3.91 15.70
C MET A 450 23.32 3.91 15.16
N ASN A 451 24.11 2.90 15.55
CA ASN A 451 25.42 2.64 14.95
C ASN A 451 26.34 3.88 14.94
N GLY A 452 26.48 4.53 16.10
CA GLY A 452 27.38 5.66 16.30
C GLY A 452 26.89 7.02 15.80
N LYS A 453 25.70 7.13 15.20
CA LYS A 453 25.15 8.38 14.66
C LYS A 453 23.64 8.51 14.89
N GLU A 454 23.13 9.74 14.84
CA GLU A 454 21.69 9.96 14.83
C GLU A 454 21.07 9.55 13.49
N ILE A 455 19.88 8.96 13.54
CA ILE A 455 19.16 8.55 12.34
C ILE A 455 18.49 9.78 11.73
N PRO A 456 18.67 10.08 10.42
CA PRO A 456 18.16 11.32 9.82
C PRO A 456 16.64 11.32 9.55
N VAL A 457 16.00 10.14 9.58
CA VAL A 457 14.59 9.94 9.25
C VAL A 457 13.86 9.16 10.34
N GLY A 458 12.54 9.25 10.37
CA GLY A 458 11.73 8.49 11.34
C GLY A 458 11.75 9.04 12.77
N GLN A 459 12.17 10.30 12.96
CA GLN A 459 12.29 10.93 14.28
C GLN A 459 10.97 11.51 14.80
N SER A 460 9.97 10.65 15.02
CA SER A 460 8.64 11.08 15.49
C SER A 460 8.66 11.80 16.84
N TYR A 461 9.70 11.58 17.66
CA TYR A 461 9.84 12.11 19.02
C TYR A 461 10.69 13.40 19.09
N ALA A 462 11.20 13.89 17.96
CA ALA A 462 12.14 15.01 17.90
C ALA A 462 11.61 16.30 18.53
N ASN A 463 10.30 16.52 18.50
CA ASN A 463 9.64 17.71 19.05
C ASN A 463 9.00 17.46 20.42
N MET A 464 9.34 16.36 21.08
CA MET A 464 8.82 16.04 22.42
C MET A 464 9.29 17.10 23.43
N ASP A 465 8.37 17.55 24.27
CA ASP A 465 8.59 18.49 25.37
C ASP A 465 7.70 18.04 26.53
N ASP A 466 8.28 17.25 27.44
CA ASP A 466 7.56 16.69 28.59
C ASP A 466 8.33 16.94 29.90
N THR A 467 7.63 16.88 31.02
CA THR A 467 8.19 16.98 32.37
C THR A 467 7.61 15.87 33.23
N LEU A 468 8.48 15.11 33.90
CA LEU A 468 8.04 14.00 34.73
C LEU A 468 7.12 14.45 35.86
N SER A 469 6.03 13.71 36.06
CA SER A 469 5.04 13.94 37.10
C SER A 469 4.60 12.60 37.69
N ALA A 470 4.78 12.43 38.99
CA ALA A 470 4.35 11.24 39.72
C ALA A 470 2.85 10.91 39.54
N ALA A 471 2.01 11.89 39.16
CA ALA A 471 0.60 11.69 38.90
C ALA A 471 0.29 10.96 37.59
N LEU A 472 1.25 10.89 36.66
CA LEU A 472 1.12 10.24 35.34
C LEU A 472 1.73 8.84 35.30
N PHE A 473 2.28 8.34 36.40
CA PHE A 473 2.87 7.00 36.46
C PHE A 473 1.77 5.93 36.46
N GLU A 474 1.77 5.12 35.42
CA GLU A 474 0.94 3.93 35.26
C GLU A 474 1.77 2.66 35.52
N GLU A 475 1.26 1.48 35.13
CA GLU A 475 1.94 0.19 35.33
C GLU A 475 3.30 0.11 34.63
N LEU A 476 3.44 0.72 33.45
CA LEU A 476 4.70 0.80 32.68
C LEU A 476 5.44 2.13 32.87
N GLY A 477 5.07 2.94 33.88
CA GLY A 477 5.64 4.26 34.13
C GLY A 477 4.85 5.40 33.46
N GLN A 478 5.49 6.56 33.25
CA GLN A 478 4.85 7.72 32.61
C GLN A 478 4.94 7.60 31.08
N PRO A 479 3.82 7.60 30.34
CA PRO A 479 3.82 7.69 28.88
C PRO A 479 4.39 9.04 28.42
N LEU A 480 5.33 9.03 27.46
CA LEU A 480 5.94 10.24 26.91
C LEU A 480 5.37 10.63 25.55
N SER A 481 4.96 9.64 24.74
CA SER A 481 4.33 9.87 23.44
C SER A 481 3.47 8.67 23.02
N THR A 482 2.44 8.94 22.22
CA THR A 482 1.60 7.92 21.58
C THR A 482 1.99 7.66 20.12
N LEU A 483 3.03 8.34 19.62
CA LEU A 483 3.51 8.16 18.26
C LEU A 483 4.43 6.93 18.17
N GLY A 484 4.50 6.34 16.98
CA GLY A 484 5.51 5.36 16.61
C GLY A 484 6.56 5.97 15.68
N ALA A 485 7.75 5.40 15.68
CA ALA A 485 8.88 5.75 14.81
C ALA A 485 9.32 4.52 14.02
N VAL A 486 9.32 4.62 12.69
CA VAL A 486 9.91 3.60 11.81
C VAL A 486 11.30 4.06 11.44
N VAL A 487 12.31 3.29 11.84
CA VAL A 487 13.73 3.58 11.57
C VAL A 487 14.32 2.48 10.68
N PRO A 488 15.23 2.82 9.75
CA PRO A 488 15.83 1.83 8.87
C PRO A 488 16.65 0.79 9.65
N LEU A 489 16.67 -0.43 9.13
CA LEU A 489 17.57 -1.50 9.54
C LEU A 489 18.89 -1.34 8.77
N GLU A 490 20.03 -1.40 9.47
CA GLU A 490 21.36 -1.27 8.85
C GLU A 490 22.14 -2.60 8.91
N LYS A 491 22.52 -3.07 10.09
CA LYS A 491 23.34 -4.27 10.33
C LYS A 491 22.52 -5.49 10.77
N GLY A 492 21.25 -5.29 11.08
CA GLY A 492 20.30 -6.31 11.49
C GLY A 492 20.21 -6.49 13.02
N PRO A 493 19.18 -7.21 13.51
CA PRO A 493 18.75 -7.17 14.92
C PRO A 493 19.79 -7.56 15.97
N GLN A 494 20.78 -8.37 15.58
CA GLN A 494 21.85 -8.83 16.46
C GLN A 494 23.03 -7.85 16.57
N ASN A 495 23.12 -6.90 15.63
CA ASN A 495 24.30 -6.04 15.46
C ASN A 495 23.96 -4.56 15.49
N ASP A 496 22.76 -4.16 15.07
CA ASP A 496 22.30 -2.78 15.17
C ASP A 496 22.22 -2.38 16.65
N GLU A 497 23.03 -1.38 17.00
CA GLU A 497 23.12 -0.80 18.33
C GLU A 497 22.37 0.53 18.33
N PHE A 498 21.33 0.62 19.15
CA PHE A 498 20.50 1.80 19.33
C PHE A 498 20.90 2.56 20.59
N PHE A 499 20.74 3.87 20.57
CA PHE A 499 20.80 4.73 21.75
C PHE A 499 19.92 5.96 21.54
N LEU A 500 19.57 6.65 22.61
CA LEU A 500 18.75 7.86 22.55
C LEU A 500 19.61 9.10 22.72
N THR A 501 19.18 10.20 22.12
CA THR A 501 19.75 11.53 22.35
C THR A 501 18.66 12.54 22.71
N PHE A 502 19.03 13.59 23.44
CA PHE A 502 18.10 14.56 24.00
C PHE A 502 18.60 15.99 23.79
N ASP A 503 17.66 16.94 23.61
CA ASP A 503 17.96 18.37 23.64
C ASP A 503 18.08 18.90 25.06
N ASN A 504 17.21 18.41 25.94
CA ASN A 504 17.25 18.69 27.37
C ASN A 504 16.88 17.43 28.15
N LEU A 505 17.81 16.92 28.96
CA LEU A 505 17.53 15.86 29.92
C LEU A 505 17.98 16.31 31.31
N ASN A 506 17.04 16.58 32.19
CA ASN A 506 17.32 17.04 33.56
C ASN A 506 18.25 18.29 33.60
N GLY A 507 18.08 19.20 32.65
CA GLY A 507 18.90 20.42 32.52
C GLY A 507 20.26 20.21 31.86
N LEU A 508 20.61 18.99 31.41
CA LEU A 508 21.72 18.76 30.50
C LEU A 508 21.27 19.12 29.09
N LEU A 509 21.90 20.16 28.51
CA LEU A 509 21.46 20.74 27.24
C LEU A 509 22.38 20.34 26.09
N TYR A 510 21.78 20.00 24.95
CA TYR A 510 22.40 19.96 23.64
C TYR A 510 21.66 20.90 22.69
N ASN A 511 22.38 21.80 22.04
CA ASN A 511 21.78 22.73 21.09
C ASN A 511 21.97 22.19 19.67
N ARG A 512 20.93 21.50 19.15
CA ARG A 512 20.94 20.99 17.77
C ARG A 512 21.11 22.14 16.76
N PRO A 513 21.98 21.98 15.75
CA PRO A 513 22.03 22.91 14.62
C PRO A 513 20.70 22.93 13.88
N GLU A 514 20.18 24.12 13.53
CA GLU A 514 19.03 24.22 12.64
C GLU A 514 19.37 23.68 11.24
N ASP A 515 18.42 22.98 10.62
CA ASP A 515 18.55 22.55 9.24
C ASP A 515 18.77 23.76 8.32
N PRO A 516 19.70 23.68 7.35
CA PRO A 516 19.88 24.76 6.40
C PRO A 516 18.58 24.97 5.61
N PRO A 517 18.16 26.23 5.37
CA PRO A 517 16.94 26.50 4.63
C PRO A 517 17.02 25.88 3.23
N LEU A 518 15.95 25.21 2.79
CA LEU A 518 15.81 24.65 1.44
C LEU A 518 16.07 25.75 0.39
N VAL A 519 17.21 25.65 -0.30
CA VAL A 519 17.54 26.53 -1.42
C VAL A 519 16.94 25.92 -2.69
N ILE A 520 15.75 26.37 -3.09
CA ILE A 520 15.16 25.97 -4.38
C ILE A 520 15.86 26.78 -5.47
N THR A 521 16.78 26.13 -6.19
CA THR A 521 17.36 26.71 -7.42
C THR A 521 16.33 26.60 -8.54
N PRO A 522 15.89 27.71 -9.18
CA PRO A 522 15.00 27.64 -10.32
C PRO A 522 15.66 26.86 -11.46
N VAL A 523 15.01 25.80 -11.93
CA VAL A 523 15.44 25.04 -13.11
C VAL A 523 14.83 25.69 -14.35
N ASP A 524 15.67 25.97 -15.35
CA ASP A 524 15.21 26.38 -16.68
C ASP A 524 14.66 25.14 -17.40
N LEU A 525 13.35 25.12 -17.64
CA LEU A 525 12.66 24.00 -18.29
C LEU A 525 12.80 24.10 -19.81
N ASP A 526 12.64 22.97 -20.49
CA ASP A 526 12.64 22.92 -21.96
C ASP A 526 11.59 23.87 -22.56
N PRO A 527 11.84 24.46 -23.75
CA PRO A 527 10.90 25.36 -24.41
C PRO A 527 9.52 24.69 -24.63
N ALA A 528 8.47 25.25 -24.05
CA ALA A 528 7.10 24.80 -24.28
C ALA A 528 6.59 25.16 -25.69
N SER A 529 5.61 24.41 -26.19
CA SER A 529 4.97 24.69 -27.48
C SER A 529 4.28 26.06 -27.46
N HIS A 530 4.46 26.86 -28.52
CA HIS A 530 3.77 28.14 -28.69
C HIS A 530 2.28 27.98 -29.06
N ILE A 531 1.85 26.76 -29.39
CA ILE A 531 0.46 26.41 -29.70
C ILE A 531 0.03 25.32 -28.73
N GLY A 532 -1.06 25.57 -28.00
CA GLY A 532 -1.66 24.64 -27.04
C GLY A 532 -3.03 24.15 -27.50
N VAL A 533 -3.53 23.14 -26.81
CA VAL A 533 -4.94 22.73 -26.87
C VAL A 533 -5.52 22.96 -25.50
N ARG A 534 -6.71 23.57 -25.44
CA ARG A 534 -7.43 23.78 -24.18
C ARG A 534 -7.64 22.47 -23.46
N THR A 535 -7.42 22.50 -22.16
CA THR A 535 -7.73 21.39 -21.27
C THR A 535 -9.24 21.18 -21.17
N PHE A 536 -9.65 20.01 -20.68
CA PHE A 536 -11.06 19.65 -20.54
C PHE A 536 -11.85 20.68 -19.70
N ASP A 537 -11.25 21.27 -18.68
CA ASP A 537 -11.87 22.32 -17.85
C ASP A 537 -12.02 23.65 -18.59
N GLU A 538 -11.05 24.01 -19.43
CA GLU A 538 -11.12 25.20 -20.27
C GLU A 538 -12.14 25.06 -21.40
N ILE A 539 -12.28 23.85 -21.97
CA ILE A 539 -13.32 23.52 -22.96
C ILE A 539 -14.71 23.64 -22.33
N ASP A 540 -14.91 23.09 -21.12
CA ASP A 540 -16.16 23.22 -20.37
C ASP A 540 -16.52 24.69 -20.11
N ALA A 541 -15.56 25.46 -19.59
CA ALA A 541 -15.74 26.89 -19.35
C ALA A 541 -16.07 27.66 -20.64
N THR A 542 -15.42 27.33 -21.75
CA THR A 542 -15.68 27.94 -23.06
C THR A 542 -17.11 27.64 -23.54
N PHE A 543 -17.56 26.39 -23.45
CA PHE A 543 -18.90 26.01 -23.90
C PHE A 543 -20.00 26.61 -23.02
N ALA A 544 -19.78 26.65 -21.71
CA ALA A 544 -20.66 27.33 -20.78
C ALA A 544 -20.78 28.82 -21.09
N ALA A 545 -19.66 29.51 -21.37
CA ALA A 545 -19.66 30.93 -21.72
C ALA A 545 -20.38 31.22 -23.06
N ILE A 546 -20.18 30.38 -24.08
CA ILE A 546 -20.82 30.55 -25.39
C ILE A 546 -22.33 30.32 -25.29
N THR A 547 -22.75 29.24 -24.62
CA THR A 547 -24.16 28.83 -24.58
C THR A 547 -24.98 29.52 -23.50
N GLY A 548 -24.33 29.99 -22.42
CA GLY A 548 -25.00 30.47 -21.21
C GLY A 548 -25.49 29.34 -20.29
N ILE A 549 -25.13 28.09 -20.58
CA ILE A 549 -25.52 26.92 -19.77
C ILE A 549 -24.45 26.65 -18.71
N SER A 550 -24.87 26.55 -17.46
CA SER A 550 -23.99 26.10 -16.38
C SER A 550 -23.99 24.57 -16.31
N ARG A 551 -22.80 23.94 -16.39
CA ARG A 551 -22.65 22.49 -16.26
C ARG A 551 -23.37 21.94 -15.02
N THR A 552 -23.13 22.56 -13.87
CA THR A 552 -23.57 22.05 -12.56
C THR A 552 -24.92 22.58 -12.10
N ALA A 553 -25.43 23.66 -12.70
CA ALA A 553 -26.71 24.25 -12.30
C ALA A 553 -27.86 24.02 -13.30
N TYR A 554 -27.56 23.56 -14.52
CA TYR A 554 -28.59 23.28 -15.51
C TYR A 554 -29.20 21.88 -15.31
N GLU A 555 -30.44 21.85 -14.86
CA GLU A 555 -31.21 20.63 -14.57
C GLU A 555 -32.41 20.50 -15.54
N ARG A 556 -32.67 19.27 -16.01
CA ARG A 556 -33.94 18.88 -16.63
C ARG A 556 -34.86 18.22 -15.59
N PRO A 557 -36.21 18.24 -15.79
CA PRO A 557 -37.14 17.65 -14.83
C PRO A 557 -36.71 16.24 -14.38
N ALA A 558 -36.84 15.98 -13.08
CA ALA A 558 -36.38 14.77 -12.39
C ALA A 558 -34.85 14.71 -12.08
N ALA A 559 -34.21 15.85 -11.75
CA ALA A 559 -32.82 15.89 -11.28
C ALA A 559 -31.80 15.31 -12.26
N VAL A 560 -32.05 15.46 -13.57
CA VAL A 560 -31.11 15.03 -14.61
C VAL A 560 -30.21 16.21 -14.96
N PHE A 561 -28.89 16.03 -14.83
CA PHE A 561 -27.86 17.03 -15.13
C PHE A 561 -27.10 16.60 -16.40
N PRO A 562 -27.76 16.63 -17.58
CA PRO A 562 -27.28 15.88 -18.73
C PRO A 562 -25.92 16.40 -19.26
N VAL A 563 -25.59 17.67 -19.00
CA VAL A 563 -24.29 18.25 -19.34
C VAL A 563 -23.20 17.78 -18.37
N ASP A 564 -23.50 17.73 -17.07
CA ASP A 564 -22.54 17.25 -16.06
C ASP A 564 -22.28 15.75 -16.23
N ASP A 565 -23.32 14.94 -16.39
CA ASP A 565 -23.22 13.50 -16.61
C ASP A 565 -22.33 13.20 -17.84
N THR A 566 -22.61 13.87 -18.96
CA THR A 566 -21.81 13.70 -20.20
C THR A 566 -20.37 14.19 -20.03
N TYR A 567 -20.15 15.28 -19.31
CA TYR A 567 -18.79 15.76 -19.02
C TYR A 567 -18.01 14.76 -18.16
N GLN A 568 -18.62 14.16 -17.13
CA GLN A 568 -17.95 13.18 -16.28
C GLN A 568 -17.58 11.91 -17.06
N GLU A 569 -18.48 11.43 -17.93
CA GLU A 569 -18.21 10.27 -18.79
C GLU A 569 -17.06 10.54 -19.76
N LEU A 570 -16.99 11.74 -20.33
CA LEU A 570 -16.02 12.08 -21.38
C LEU A 570 -14.70 12.64 -20.86
N ARG A 571 -14.60 12.98 -19.57
CA ARG A 571 -13.43 13.66 -18.98
C ARG A 571 -12.11 12.95 -19.26
N GLN A 572 -12.08 11.62 -19.15
CA GLN A 572 -10.88 10.81 -19.41
C GLN A 572 -10.48 10.81 -20.88
N SER A 573 -11.41 11.14 -21.78
CA SER A 573 -11.21 11.21 -23.22
C SER A 573 -10.97 12.65 -23.73
N LEU A 574 -10.76 13.63 -22.84
CA LEU A 574 -10.46 15.03 -23.18
C LEU A 574 -9.00 15.40 -22.84
N PRO A 575 -8.42 16.46 -23.44
CA PRO A 575 -7.04 16.86 -23.17
C PRO A 575 -6.82 17.27 -21.72
N ALA A 576 -5.81 16.70 -21.06
CA ALA A 576 -5.48 16.99 -19.66
C ALA A 576 -4.35 18.03 -19.49
N VAL A 577 -3.60 18.32 -20.56
CA VAL A 577 -2.48 19.25 -20.57
C VAL A 577 -2.52 20.14 -21.81
N GLU A 578 -1.99 21.36 -21.70
CA GLU A 578 -2.02 22.38 -22.75
C GLU A 578 -0.92 22.18 -23.82
N ASP A 579 -0.72 20.95 -24.29
CA ASP A 579 0.28 20.63 -25.31
C ASP A 579 -0.38 20.04 -26.57
N VAL A 580 -0.14 20.69 -27.71
CA VAL A 580 -0.60 20.24 -29.03
C VAL A 580 -0.11 18.83 -29.38
N ASN A 581 1.06 18.40 -28.88
CA ASN A 581 1.60 17.08 -29.15
C ASN A 581 0.78 15.96 -28.46
N THR A 582 -0.04 16.30 -27.47
CA THR A 582 -0.90 15.36 -26.75
C THR A 582 -2.28 15.22 -27.38
N PHE A 583 -2.55 15.93 -28.48
CA PHE A 583 -3.83 15.86 -29.15
C PHE A 583 -4.08 14.53 -29.86
N LEU A 584 -5.10 13.80 -29.41
CA LEU A 584 -5.59 12.57 -30.02
C LEU A 584 -6.92 12.75 -30.76
N SER A 585 -7.17 11.90 -31.75
CA SER A 585 -8.45 11.89 -32.49
C SER A 585 -9.65 11.54 -31.61
N SER A 586 -9.45 10.81 -30.51
CA SER A 586 -10.48 10.53 -29.50
C SER A 586 -11.01 11.80 -28.85
N HIS A 587 -10.15 12.82 -28.63
CA HIS A 587 -10.57 14.10 -28.07
C HIS A 587 -11.60 14.80 -28.95
N GLN A 588 -11.46 14.73 -30.27
CA GLN A 588 -12.43 15.34 -31.19
C GLN A 588 -13.83 14.73 -31.08
N VAL A 589 -13.90 13.42 -30.84
CA VAL A 589 -15.18 12.72 -30.65
C VAL A 589 -15.83 13.13 -29.34
N ALA A 590 -15.06 13.16 -28.25
CA ALA A 590 -15.53 13.59 -26.93
C ALA A 590 -16.00 15.06 -26.94
N ILE A 591 -15.22 15.95 -27.58
CA ILE A 591 -15.57 17.36 -27.74
C ILE A 591 -16.87 17.52 -28.51
N ALA A 592 -17.06 16.79 -29.61
CA ALA A 592 -18.29 16.86 -30.40
C ALA A 592 -19.51 16.42 -29.58
N GLN A 593 -19.38 15.35 -28.79
CA GLN A 593 -20.45 14.86 -27.91
C GLN A 593 -20.79 15.90 -26.83
N LEU A 594 -19.79 16.48 -26.19
CA LEU A 594 -19.99 17.53 -25.19
C LEU A 594 -20.63 18.79 -25.81
N ALA A 595 -20.18 19.21 -26.99
CA ALA A 595 -20.74 20.34 -27.73
C ALA A 595 -22.22 20.11 -28.09
N ILE A 596 -22.58 18.90 -28.55
CA ILE A 596 -23.97 18.52 -28.80
C ILE A 596 -24.80 18.66 -27.53
N GLN A 597 -24.28 18.18 -26.39
CA GLN A 597 -25.02 18.20 -25.13
C GLN A 597 -25.24 19.62 -24.61
N TYR A 598 -24.24 20.49 -24.71
CA TYR A 598 -24.36 21.91 -24.39
C TYR A 598 -25.36 22.65 -25.29
N CYS A 599 -25.35 22.36 -26.59
CA CYS A 599 -26.31 22.96 -27.53
C CYS A 599 -27.73 22.42 -27.36
N ASP A 600 -27.90 21.14 -27.01
CA ASP A 600 -29.20 20.55 -26.66
C ASP A 600 -29.76 21.13 -25.37
N ALA A 601 -28.90 21.43 -24.39
CA ALA A 601 -29.27 22.19 -23.21
C ALA A 601 -29.69 23.63 -23.57
N ALA A 602 -28.91 24.34 -24.40
CA ALA A 602 -29.18 25.74 -24.77
C ALA A 602 -30.47 25.93 -25.57
N ILE A 603 -30.82 24.99 -26.44
CA ILE A 603 -31.95 25.13 -27.40
C ILE A 603 -33.18 24.32 -26.96
N GLY A 604 -32.98 23.18 -26.30
CA GLY A 604 -34.02 22.21 -25.97
C GLY A 604 -34.56 21.45 -27.20
N THR A 605 -35.66 20.73 -26.98
CA THR A 605 -36.37 19.96 -28.02
C THR A 605 -37.72 20.59 -28.31
N ASN A 606 -38.43 20.11 -29.35
CA ASN A 606 -39.80 20.57 -29.60
C ASN A 606 -40.77 20.17 -28.48
N ALA A 607 -40.50 19.06 -27.78
CA ALA A 607 -41.29 18.62 -26.63
C ALA A 607 -40.94 19.39 -25.33
N SER A 608 -39.67 19.75 -25.17
CA SER A 608 -39.14 20.45 -23.99
C SER A 608 -38.17 21.55 -24.43
N PRO A 609 -38.68 22.70 -24.91
CA PRO A 609 -37.83 23.82 -25.34
C PRO A 609 -37.18 24.48 -24.12
N ASN A 610 -35.93 24.95 -24.26
CA ASN A 610 -35.33 25.77 -23.22
C ASN A 610 -35.93 27.19 -23.29
N PRO A 611 -36.62 27.68 -22.23
CA PRO A 611 -37.20 29.02 -22.21
C PRO A 611 -36.16 30.14 -22.32
N ASP A 612 -34.92 29.88 -21.91
CA ASP A 612 -33.83 30.86 -21.89
C ASP A 612 -33.08 30.94 -23.23
N ALA A 613 -33.44 30.12 -24.23
CA ALA A 613 -32.83 30.18 -25.56
C ALA A 613 -32.92 31.58 -26.20
N ALA A 614 -33.98 32.34 -25.88
CA ALA A 614 -34.17 33.71 -26.33
C ALA A 614 -33.14 34.71 -25.76
N THR A 615 -32.42 34.36 -24.69
CA THR A 615 -31.33 35.21 -24.14
C THR A 615 -30.12 35.23 -25.06
N THR A 616 -29.84 34.11 -25.72
CA THR A 616 -28.73 33.97 -26.69
C THR A 616 -29.19 34.34 -28.11
N TRP A 617 -30.43 33.99 -28.47
CA TRP A 617 -31.00 34.26 -29.80
C TRP A 617 -32.33 35.03 -29.72
N PRO A 618 -32.31 36.33 -29.37
CA PRO A 618 -33.53 37.11 -29.13
C PRO A 618 -34.39 37.35 -30.38
N ASN A 619 -33.77 37.29 -31.57
CA ASN A 619 -34.43 37.59 -32.85
C ASN A 619 -34.71 36.34 -33.69
N PHE A 620 -34.48 35.13 -33.16
CA PHE A 620 -34.70 33.87 -33.88
C PHE A 620 -35.94 33.16 -33.34
N ASP A 621 -36.91 32.87 -34.22
CA ASP A 621 -38.12 32.15 -33.85
C ASP A 621 -37.95 30.64 -34.05
N PHE A 622 -37.65 29.95 -32.94
CA PHE A 622 -37.50 28.49 -32.94
C PHE A 622 -38.79 27.70 -33.19
N ASN A 623 -39.97 28.34 -33.11
CA ASN A 623 -41.25 27.68 -33.33
C ASN A 623 -41.74 27.83 -34.78
N GLN A 624 -41.02 28.61 -35.59
CA GLN A 624 -41.29 28.74 -37.01
C GLN A 624 -40.79 27.50 -37.76
N ASN A 625 -41.48 27.10 -38.84
CA ASN A 625 -41.02 26.01 -39.71
C ASN A 625 -39.63 26.28 -40.28
N GLU A 626 -38.86 25.22 -40.47
CA GLU A 626 -37.44 25.20 -40.79
C GLU A 626 -37.08 26.07 -42.02
N ASP A 627 -37.84 25.95 -43.11
CA ASP A 627 -37.64 26.72 -44.35
C ASP A 627 -37.78 28.23 -44.16
N GLN A 628 -38.56 28.65 -43.17
CA GLN A 628 -38.82 30.06 -42.90
C GLN A 628 -37.87 30.59 -41.80
N ALA A 629 -37.64 29.79 -40.74
CA ALA A 629 -36.71 30.11 -39.67
C ALA A 629 -35.27 30.28 -40.21
N PHE A 630 -34.85 29.38 -41.09
CA PHE A 630 -33.52 29.41 -41.72
C PHE A 630 -33.51 29.97 -43.15
N SER A 631 -34.54 30.74 -43.51
CA SER A 631 -34.55 31.47 -44.78
C SER A 631 -33.37 32.46 -44.87
N VAL A 632 -33.06 32.91 -46.09
CA VAL A 632 -31.99 33.89 -46.36
C VAL A 632 -32.11 35.14 -45.49
N ALA A 633 -33.35 35.56 -45.17
CA ALA A 633 -33.62 36.74 -44.36
C ALA A 633 -33.43 36.50 -42.85
N ASN A 634 -33.59 35.26 -42.37
CA ASN A 634 -33.75 34.97 -40.94
C ASN A 634 -32.60 34.19 -40.30
N ARG A 635 -31.85 33.38 -41.06
CA ARG A 635 -30.78 32.52 -40.50
C ARG A 635 -29.66 33.29 -39.79
N ASN A 636 -29.41 34.55 -40.16
CA ASN A 636 -28.42 35.40 -39.50
C ASN A 636 -28.82 35.73 -38.06
N ASN A 637 -30.12 35.71 -37.74
CA ASN A 637 -30.61 35.88 -36.38
C ASN A 637 -30.16 34.73 -35.46
N PHE A 638 -29.78 33.57 -36.03
CA PHE A 638 -29.21 32.44 -35.29
C PHE A 638 -27.67 32.44 -35.31
N VAL A 639 -27.07 32.64 -36.48
CA VAL A 639 -25.65 32.41 -36.70
C VAL A 639 -24.78 33.57 -36.23
N ASP A 640 -25.23 34.82 -36.38
CA ASP A 640 -24.44 35.99 -35.99
C ASP A 640 -24.16 36.03 -34.47
N PRO A 641 -25.16 35.82 -33.57
CA PRO A 641 -24.90 35.78 -32.12
C PRO A 641 -24.00 34.61 -31.71
N LEU A 642 -24.10 33.48 -32.40
CA LEU A 642 -23.31 32.28 -32.13
C LEU A 642 -21.83 32.48 -32.50
N ILE A 643 -21.54 32.98 -33.70
CA ILE A 643 -20.16 33.28 -34.13
C ILE A 643 -19.55 34.36 -33.24
N ALA A 644 -20.33 35.41 -32.92
CA ALA A 644 -19.86 36.49 -32.06
C ALA A 644 -19.46 36.01 -30.66
N ARG A 645 -20.17 35.03 -30.09
CA ARG A 645 -19.82 34.43 -28.80
C ARG A 645 -18.67 33.44 -28.89
N ALA A 646 -18.59 32.65 -29.98
CA ALA A 646 -17.58 31.62 -30.14
C ALA A 646 -16.18 32.18 -30.43
N VAL A 647 -16.08 33.23 -31.25
CA VAL A 647 -14.78 33.81 -31.66
C VAL A 647 -14.67 35.32 -31.39
N GLY A 648 -15.68 35.97 -30.80
CA GLY A 648 -15.60 37.41 -30.51
C GLY A 648 -15.67 38.32 -31.74
N GLN A 649 -16.03 37.79 -32.92
CA GLN A 649 -16.02 38.54 -34.19
C GLN A 649 -17.43 38.73 -34.74
N THR A 650 -17.66 39.86 -35.43
CA THR A 650 -18.95 40.21 -36.07
C THR A 650 -18.72 40.49 -37.55
N PRO A 651 -19.78 40.56 -38.40
CA PRO A 651 -19.64 40.79 -39.84
C PRO A 651 -18.83 42.05 -40.22
N THR A 652 -18.85 43.07 -39.35
CA THR A 652 -18.17 44.35 -39.57
C THR A 652 -17.11 44.66 -38.52
N GLY A 653 -16.73 43.66 -37.70
CA GLY A 653 -15.80 43.80 -36.57
C GLY A 653 -14.34 43.52 -36.91
N PRO A 654 -13.40 43.88 -36.01
CA PRO A 654 -11.98 43.55 -36.17
C PRO A 654 -11.79 42.03 -36.19
N GLN A 655 -10.92 41.56 -37.09
CA GLN A 655 -10.58 40.13 -37.22
C GLN A 655 -9.31 39.83 -36.44
N LEU A 656 -9.29 38.71 -35.70
CA LEU A 656 -8.11 38.24 -35.00
C LEU A 656 -7.31 37.31 -35.92
N ALA A 657 -6.00 37.56 -36.06
CA ALA A 657 -5.15 36.83 -37.00
C ALA A 657 -4.87 35.37 -36.61
N THR A 658 -5.13 35.01 -35.35
CA THR A 658 -4.83 33.70 -34.74
C THR A 658 -6.02 32.74 -34.69
N GLN A 659 -7.16 33.11 -35.28
CA GLN A 659 -8.38 32.28 -35.31
C GLN A 659 -9.17 32.50 -36.61
N PRO A 660 -10.13 31.62 -36.96
CA PRO A 660 -10.94 31.80 -38.16
C PRO A 660 -11.70 33.13 -38.18
N SER A 661 -11.79 33.74 -39.36
CA SER A 661 -12.58 34.95 -39.59
C SER A 661 -14.08 34.69 -39.47
N TYR A 662 -14.85 35.74 -39.18
CA TYR A 662 -16.31 35.67 -39.23
C TYR A 662 -16.81 35.10 -40.57
N ALA A 663 -16.22 35.56 -41.69
CA ALA A 663 -16.61 35.15 -43.03
C ALA A 663 -16.38 33.66 -43.27
N GLN A 664 -15.25 33.10 -42.83
CA GLN A 664 -14.95 31.67 -42.97
C GLN A 664 -15.93 30.80 -42.21
N ILE A 665 -16.27 31.16 -40.97
CA ILE A 665 -17.25 30.40 -40.18
C ILE A 665 -18.65 30.54 -40.79
N TYR A 666 -19.04 31.76 -41.17
CA TYR A 666 -20.33 32.00 -41.80
C TYR A 666 -20.49 31.27 -43.14
N GLU A 667 -19.42 31.15 -43.94
CA GLU A 667 -19.43 30.40 -45.19
C GLU A 667 -19.79 28.92 -45.00
N GLU A 668 -19.20 28.28 -43.99
CA GLU A 668 -19.44 26.87 -43.64
C GLU A 668 -20.81 26.64 -43.00
N LEU A 669 -21.28 27.57 -42.16
CA LEU A 669 -22.54 27.39 -41.43
C LEU A 669 -23.76 27.81 -42.26
N ALA A 670 -23.67 28.94 -42.96
CA ALA A 670 -24.84 29.71 -43.36
C ALA A 670 -24.68 30.55 -44.62
N SER A 671 -23.72 30.36 -45.51
CA SER A 671 -23.68 31.12 -46.77
C SER A 671 -24.91 30.82 -47.66
N PHE A 672 -25.37 31.77 -48.49
CA PHE A 672 -26.37 31.47 -49.53
C PHE A 672 -25.71 31.78 -50.86
N GLN A 673 -25.76 30.82 -51.79
CA GLN A 673 -25.04 30.75 -53.07
C GLN A 673 -23.72 29.95 -53.01
N ALA A 674 -23.78 28.69 -53.44
CA ALA A 674 -22.58 27.92 -53.74
C ALA A 674 -21.98 28.38 -55.07
N ALA A 675 -20.70 28.75 -55.08
CA ALA A 675 -19.88 28.47 -56.25
C ALA A 675 -19.80 26.94 -56.39
N ASN A 676 -20.22 26.41 -57.55
CA ASN A 676 -20.00 25.01 -57.98
C ASN A 676 -20.94 23.90 -57.47
N GLY A 677 -22.21 24.21 -57.16
CA GLY A 677 -23.28 23.21 -57.30
C GLY A 677 -23.30 22.04 -56.32
N ARG A 678 -22.72 22.19 -55.13
CA ARG A 678 -23.12 21.42 -53.93
C ARG A 678 -23.79 22.37 -52.93
N PRO A 679 -24.86 21.97 -52.23
CA PRO A 679 -25.52 22.80 -51.21
C PRO A 679 -24.69 22.77 -49.90
N ASP A 680 -23.45 23.26 -49.91
CA ASP A 680 -22.42 22.82 -48.95
C ASP A 680 -22.27 23.62 -47.64
N ASN A 681 -23.16 24.56 -47.29
CA ASN A 681 -23.21 25.06 -45.90
C ASN A 681 -24.05 24.11 -45.01
N LEU A 682 -23.80 24.12 -43.71
CA LEU A 682 -24.43 23.18 -42.78
C LEU A 682 -25.95 23.34 -42.71
N ILE A 683 -26.48 24.57 -42.70
CA ILE A 683 -27.93 24.82 -42.64
C ILE A 683 -28.64 24.22 -43.86
N ASP A 684 -28.17 24.48 -45.08
CA ASP A 684 -28.80 23.98 -46.30
C ASP A 684 -28.73 22.45 -46.39
N ARG A 685 -27.64 21.83 -45.90
CA ARG A 685 -27.52 20.36 -45.80
C ARG A 685 -28.55 19.76 -44.85
N LEU A 686 -28.76 20.39 -43.69
CA LEU A 686 -29.73 19.89 -42.69
C LEU A 686 -31.18 20.14 -43.11
N LEU A 687 -31.46 21.24 -43.82
CA LEU A 687 -32.75 21.49 -44.47
C LEU A 687 -33.08 20.41 -45.51
N ALA A 688 -32.13 20.08 -46.39
CA ALA A 688 -32.28 19.00 -47.36
C ALA A 688 -32.45 17.61 -46.69
N GLY A 689 -31.95 17.46 -45.47
CA GLY A 689 -32.08 16.26 -44.64
C GLY A 689 -33.41 16.13 -43.89
N ASN A 690 -34.39 17.03 -44.10
CA ASN A 690 -35.68 17.07 -43.38
C ASN A 690 -35.54 17.19 -41.85
N SER A 691 -34.53 17.94 -41.37
CA SER A 691 -34.40 18.24 -39.94
C SER A 691 -35.33 19.39 -39.54
N ASP A 692 -35.92 19.32 -38.35
CA ASP A 692 -36.73 20.43 -37.82
C ASP A 692 -35.87 21.63 -37.37
N THR A 693 -36.49 22.79 -37.13
CA THR A 693 -35.82 24.04 -36.75
C THR A 693 -34.87 23.89 -35.55
N ARG A 694 -35.26 23.14 -34.51
CA ARG A 694 -34.41 22.95 -33.32
C ARG A 694 -33.30 21.95 -33.57
N ALA A 695 -33.53 20.92 -34.37
CA ALA A 695 -32.48 19.98 -34.80
C ALA A 695 -31.40 20.69 -35.65
N ILE A 696 -31.81 21.54 -36.59
CA ILE A 696 -30.87 22.36 -37.40
C ILE A 696 -30.08 23.30 -36.48
N ALA A 697 -30.75 24.02 -35.59
CA ALA A 697 -30.11 24.93 -34.64
C ALA A 697 -29.06 24.21 -33.77
N LYS A 698 -29.39 23.02 -33.24
CA LYS A 698 -28.47 22.22 -32.43
C LYS A 698 -27.26 21.74 -33.23
N GLY A 699 -27.46 21.27 -34.47
CA GLY A 699 -26.36 20.86 -35.34
C GLY A 699 -25.39 22.01 -35.65
N VAL A 700 -25.93 23.19 -35.97
CA VAL A 700 -25.13 24.39 -36.26
C VAL A 700 -24.40 24.90 -35.02
N CYS A 701 -25.06 24.91 -33.86
CA CYS A 701 -24.45 25.23 -32.58
C CYS A 701 -23.29 24.26 -32.26
N ALA A 702 -23.54 22.95 -32.33
CA ALA A 702 -22.55 21.94 -31.99
C ALA A 702 -21.33 21.98 -32.92
N ALA A 703 -21.54 22.22 -34.22
CA ALA A 703 -20.45 22.38 -35.18
C ALA A 703 -19.57 23.61 -34.89
N THR A 704 -20.16 24.67 -34.34
CA THR A 704 -19.41 25.88 -33.96
C THR A 704 -18.61 25.64 -32.68
N LEU A 705 -19.24 25.04 -31.66
CA LEU A 705 -18.59 24.72 -30.38
C LEU A 705 -17.52 23.65 -30.55
N GLY A 706 -17.72 22.63 -31.38
CA GLY A 706 -16.72 21.57 -31.62
C GLY A 706 -15.61 21.96 -32.60
N SER A 707 -15.51 23.22 -33.01
CA SER A 707 -14.53 23.67 -34.00
C SER A 707 -13.16 23.95 -33.38
N ALA A 708 -12.10 23.97 -34.19
CA ALA A 708 -10.75 24.32 -33.70
C ALA A 708 -10.68 25.70 -33.02
N ALA A 709 -11.61 26.62 -33.34
CA ALA A 709 -11.62 27.98 -32.80
C ALA A 709 -11.91 28.03 -31.28
N THR A 710 -12.52 26.99 -30.73
CA THR A 710 -12.83 26.87 -29.30
C THR A 710 -11.87 25.92 -28.57
N LEU A 711 -10.93 25.31 -29.29
CA LEU A 711 -10.07 24.22 -28.80
C LEU A 711 -8.58 24.56 -28.81
N ILE A 712 -8.11 25.32 -29.80
CA ILE A 712 -6.70 25.67 -29.95
C ILE A 712 -6.46 27.03 -29.26
N GLN A 713 -5.34 27.16 -28.53
CA GLN A 713 -4.94 28.40 -27.88
C GLN A 713 -3.49 28.80 -28.14
#